data_AF-A0A8T4IAA0-F1
#
_entry.id   AF-A0A8T4IAA0-F1
#
_cell.length_a   1.000
_cell.length_b   1.000
_cell.length_c   1.000
_cell.angle_alpha   90.00
_cell.angle_beta   90.00
_cell.angle_gamma   90.00
#
_symmetry.space_group_name_H-M   'P 1'
#
loop_
_entity.id
_entity.type
_entity.pdbx_description
1 polymer ?
#
loop_
_entity_poly.entity_id
_entity_poly.type
_entity_poly.pdbx_seq_one_letter_code
_entity_poly.pdbx_strand_id
1 'polypeptide(L)'
;MSHSNETPAGKNYAIMRVERIYDLGEMRRVEQHNTRERLSENVEVGGPEPRELLADGPPDVLDRAHERMAECGLDLGAVNGAVGVEVVLTTSHAWWLTATEQVKEDWVDANMTWLATKFGRALLSAKLHEDEKTPHIHAVALAAVCKVDGVRGPKPKTEEGWARRREEEARRRPRWRWNYRDLFGKDNDQLSLEQDRYHEAVAHLGLERGERGQEIPDLEIADGVIVPAGRLSRGKRRDGTNRPRKRITTKQYQAGAREARALAAEQLKLANEDREAAAAARIEAEKNAASHAREMAELKAATEADRAAAERLRAELQAATKAAKDDEENAATNARAQAQARRRAEAELAAAEEDRAAAAAANRNFNERRALHAAQLALLAKAADDENGLDLRPGSETFVMRTARMTDDERAVNSKPWSPVLIAAARAIATALEQLRLLARRLTARETEVGQREEAVRNKELKLEQERSDHERQVAGLERRRVTIEADEARAEATAKAAAETLASARATEANADAALSAHRKWLKVITALERHSDWIEVEGDDRMRLLSDVKQSAQQELVATFDEPAPRWAVSLVRQRKGLVEALKRADERERQAAYATERLTDMIKDVDQALTPKQRTEIMNATRVARQLGVLPDDFDR
;
A
#
# COMPACT_ATOMS: atom_id res chain seq x y z
N MET A 1 68.32 35.22 -24.62
CA MET A 1 67.77 35.81 -23.37
C MET A 1 66.70 34.87 -22.88
N SER A 2 67.01 34.04 -21.88
CA SER A 2 66.05 33.11 -21.27
C SER A 2 64.96 33.92 -20.55
N HIS A 3 63.70 33.71 -20.91
CA HIS A 3 62.60 34.16 -20.05
C HIS A 3 62.42 33.07 -19.00
N SER A 4 63.02 33.30 -17.84
CA SER A 4 62.69 32.59 -16.61
C SER A 4 61.21 32.82 -16.33
N ASN A 5 60.44 31.74 -16.20
CA ASN A 5 59.10 31.76 -15.59
C ASN A 5 59.23 31.93 -14.05
N GLU A 6 60.01 32.93 -13.63
CA GLU A 6 59.95 33.42 -12.26
C GLU A 6 58.78 34.40 -12.22
N THR A 7 57.76 34.07 -11.41
CA THR A 7 56.69 35.00 -11.08
C THR A 7 57.29 36.33 -10.60
N PRO A 8 56.83 37.49 -11.10
CA PRO A 8 57.35 38.77 -10.66
C PRO A 8 57.00 38.95 -9.17
N ALA A 9 58.03 39.11 -8.34
CA ALA A 9 57.99 39.05 -6.87
C ALA A 9 57.61 37.66 -6.34
N GLY A 10 58.23 37.19 -5.24
CA GLY A 10 58.02 35.88 -4.61
C GLY A 10 56.62 35.66 -4.00
N LYS A 11 55.58 35.98 -4.76
CA LYS A 11 54.16 35.93 -4.44
C LYS A 11 53.58 34.65 -5.01
N ASN A 12 52.80 33.95 -4.20
CA ASN A 12 52.07 32.76 -4.60
C ASN A 12 50.61 33.15 -4.84
N TYR A 13 50.07 32.84 -6.02
CA TYR A 13 48.73 33.25 -6.40
C TYR A 13 47.71 32.13 -6.21
N ALA A 14 46.50 32.50 -5.81
CA ALA A 14 45.31 31.67 -5.92
C ALA A 14 44.83 31.67 -7.38
N ILE A 15 44.71 30.49 -7.98
CA ILE A 15 44.36 30.32 -9.40
C ILE A 15 43.00 29.62 -9.50
N MET A 16 42.03 30.28 -10.16
CA MET A 16 40.74 29.72 -10.53
C MET A 16 40.50 30.00 -12.01
N ARG A 17 40.28 28.94 -12.78
CA ARG A 17 39.84 28.99 -14.18
C ARG A 17 38.48 28.33 -14.30
N VAL A 18 37.67 28.80 -15.26
CA VAL A 18 36.34 28.26 -15.53
C VAL A 18 36.20 28.03 -17.02
N GLU A 19 35.77 26.83 -17.40
CA GLU A 19 35.39 26.47 -18.76
C GLU A 19 33.91 26.10 -18.84
N ARG A 20 33.30 26.37 -19.99
CA ARG A 20 31.87 26.11 -20.23
C ARG A 20 31.70 24.74 -20.84
N ILE A 21 30.71 24.00 -20.34
CA ILE A 21 30.31 22.70 -20.89
C ILE A 21 28.95 22.88 -21.55
N TYR A 22 28.89 22.73 -22.87
CA TYR A 22 27.70 23.05 -23.68
C TYR A 22 26.68 21.92 -23.71
N ASP A 23 27.11 20.66 -23.61
CA ASP A 23 26.23 19.50 -23.63
C ASP A 23 26.73 18.35 -22.74
N LEU A 24 25.87 17.35 -22.51
CA LEU A 24 26.20 16.19 -21.68
C LEU A 24 27.31 15.31 -22.29
N GLY A 25 27.51 15.34 -23.61
CA GLY A 25 28.60 14.62 -24.27
C GLY A 25 29.97 15.25 -24.01
N GLU A 26 30.04 16.58 -23.99
CA GLU A 26 31.20 17.33 -23.55
C GLU A 26 31.50 17.11 -22.06
N MET A 27 30.46 17.09 -21.22
CA MET A 27 30.60 16.76 -19.79
C MET A 27 31.24 15.38 -19.59
N ARG A 28 30.82 14.37 -20.38
CA ARG A 28 31.43 13.04 -20.34
C ARG A 28 32.90 13.07 -20.76
N ARG A 29 33.27 13.82 -21.80
CA ARG A 29 34.68 13.94 -22.24
C ARG A 29 35.56 14.60 -21.18
N VAL A 30 35.05 15.63 -20.51
CA VAL A 30 35.72 16.27 -19.38
C VAL A 30 35.93 15.25 -18.25
N GLU A 31 34.89 14.49 -17.92
CA GLU A 31 34.99 13.45 -16.88
C GLU A 31 35.99 12.35 -17.22
N GLN A 32 36.05 11.88 -18.48
CA GLN A 32 37.03 10.88 -18.92
C GLN A 32 38.49 11.35 -18.74
N HIS A 33 38.74 12.65 -18.89
CA HIS A 33 40.03 13.23 -18.55
C HIS A 33 40.23 13.25 -17.02
N ASN A 34 39.20 13.65 -16.29
CA ASN A 34 39.25 13.82 -14.84
C ASN A 34 39.36 12.48 -14.09
N THR A 35 38.91 11.36 -14.68
CA THR A 35 39.04 9.98 -14.17
C THR A 35 40.25 9.23 -14.74
N ARG A 36 41.05 9.86 -15.61
CA ARG A 36 42.18 9.23 -16.34
C ARG A 36 41.79 8.05 -17.24
N GLU A 37 40.52 7.93 -17.64
CA GLU A 37 40.13 7.06 -18.75
C GLU A 37 40.82 7.48 -20.07
N ARG A 38 41.15 8.77 -20.19
CA ARG A 38 41.97 9.33 -21.27
C ARG A 38 43.18 10.07 -20.71
N LEU A 39 44.37 9.51 -20.90
CA LEU A 39 45.64 10.13 -20.47
C LEU A 39 46.04 11.31 -21.36
N SER A 40 46.60 12.35 -20.73
CA SER A 40 47.27 13.47 -21.40
C SER A 40 48.79 13.30 -21.33
N GLU A 41 49.54 14.03 -22.18
CA GLU A 41 51.02 13.95 -22.22
C GLU A 41 51.69 14.46 -20.93
N ASN A 42 50.95 15.18 -20.08
CA ASN A 42 51.45 15.83 -18.86
C ASN A 42 51.26 14.98 -17.59
N VAL A 43 50.65 13.78 -17.70
CA VAL A 43 50.46 12.87 -16.58
C VAL A 43 51.74 12.10 -16.29
N GLU A 44 52.18 12.12 -15.04
CA GLU A 44 53.34 11.36 -14.57
C GLU A 44 53.01 9.86 -14.56
N VAL A 45 53.80 9.09 -15.30
CA VAL A 45 53.61 7.63 -15.38
C VAL A 45 53.84 7.00 -14.01
N GLY A 46 52.79 6.41 -13.44
CA GLY A 46 52.82 5.80 -12.10
C GLY A 46 52.51 6.75 -10.95
N GLY A 47 52.04 7.98 -11.23
CA GLY A 47 51.50 8.89 -10.23
C GLY A 47 50.21 8.38 -9.56
N PRO A 48 49.79 9.00 -8.45
CA PRO A 48 48.55 8.64 -7.76
C PRO A 48 47.31 8.93 -8.62
N GLU A 49 46.34 8.02 -8.63
CA GLU A 49 45.07 8.26 -9.33
C GLU A 49 44.32 9.47 -8.74
N PRO A 50 43.55 10.22 -9.54
CA PRO A 50 42.73 11.31 -9.04
C PRO A 50 41.84 10.94 -7.86
N ARG A 51 41.93 11.73 -6.79
CA ARG A 51 41.12 11.55 -5.56
C ARG A 51 39.79 12.29 -5.71
N GLU A 52 38.66 11.57 -5.75
CA GLU A 52 37.33 12.18 -5.66
C GLU A 52 37.09 12.75 -4.26
N LEU A 53 36.77 14.04 -4.18
CA LEU A 53 36.55 14.79 -2.96
C LEU A 53 35.06 14.92 -2.60
N LEU A 54 34.15 14.60 -3.53
CA LEU A 54 32.71 14.64 -3.26
C LEU A 54 32.21 13.25 -2.81
N ALA A 55 31.81 13.15 -1.53
CA ALA A 55 31.51 11.89 -0.86
C ALA A 55 30.21 11.18 -1.32
N ASP A 56 29.26 11.89 -1.95
CA ASP A 56 27.90 11.40 -2.21
C ASP A 56 27.49 11.40 -3.69
N GLY A 57 26.84 10.33 -4.14
CA GLY A 57 26.10 10.23 -5.41
C GLY A 57 26.59 9.10 -6.34
N PRO A 58 25.92 8.90 -7.48
CA PRO A 58 26.32 7.92 -8.50
C PRO A 58 27.78 8.11 -8.92
N PRO A 59 28.49 7.03 -9.31
CA PRO A 59 29.89 7.11 -9.73
C PRO A 59 30.05 7.79 -11.10
N ASP A 60 29.08 7.67 -12.00
CA ASP A 60 29.09 8.37 -13.30
C ASP A 60 28.56 9.81 -13.14
N VAL A 61 29.32 10.79 -13.66
CA VAL A 61 28.99 12.21 -13.53
C VAL A 61 27.68 12.57 -14.24
N LEU A 62 27.30 11.87 -15.32
CA LEU A 62 26.05 12.14 -16.03
C LEU A 62 24.86 11.63 -15.25
N ASP A 63 24.96 10.46 -14.64
CA ASP A 63 23.92 9.95 -13.74
C ASP A 63 23.70 10.94 -12.58
N ARG A 64 24.79 11.41 -11.98
CA ARG A 64 24.74 12.44 -10.94
C ARG A 64 24.18 13.76 -11.47
N ALA A 65 24.49 14.16 -12.70
CA ALA A 65 23.89 15.33 -13.34
C ALA A 65 22.37 15.18 -13.49
N HIS A 66 21.90 14.02 -13.94
CA HIS A 66 20.48 13.72 -14.08
C HIS A 66 19.75 13.75 -12.73
N GLU A 67 20.33 13.17 -11.68
CA GLU A 67 19.79 13.23 -10.33
C GLU A 67 19.72 14.67 -9.81
N ARG A 68 20.81 15.45 -9.92
CA ARG A 68 20.83 16.85 -9.46
C ARG A 68 19.88 17.74 -10.26
N MET A 69 19.73 17.50 -11.56
CA MET A 69 18.71 18.18 -12.37
C MET A 69 17.30 17.88 -11.85
N ALA A 70 16.99 16.61 -11.55
CA ALA A 70 15.70 16.21 -11.00
C ALA A 70 15.44 16.82 -9.61
N GLU A 71 16.41 16.75 -8.69
CA GLU A 71 16.31 17.35 -7.35
C GLU A 71 16.11 18.87 -7.39
N CYS A 72 16.79 19.54 -8.32
CA CYS A 72 16.70 20.98 -8.49
C CYS A 72 15.46 21.40 -9.31
N GLY A 73 14.72 20.46 -9.92
CA GLY A 73 13.60 20.75 -10.81
C GLY A 73 14.05 21.49 -12.08
N LEU A 74 15.21 21.15 -12.62
CA LEU A 74 15.79 21.70 -13.84
C LEU A 74 15.43 20.82 -15.04
N ASP A 75 14.95 21.47 -16.11
CA ASP A 75 14.67 20.82 -17.39
C ASP A 75 15.79 21.15 -18.38
N LEU A 76 16.44 20.13 -18.95
CA LEU A 76 17.51 20.30 -19.94
C LEU A 76 17.03 21.04 -21.19
N GLY A 77 15.74 20.91 -21.56
CA GLY A 77 15.15 21.64 -22.68
C GLY A 77 15.04 23.15 -22.46
N ALA A 78 15.15 23.61 -21.21
CA ALA A 78 15.12 25.03 -20.84
C ALA A 78 16.52 25.68 -20.78
N VAL A 79 17.59 24.92 -21.04
CA VAL A 79 18.97 25.45 -21.07
C VAL A 79 19.12 26.41 -22.23
N ASN A 80 19.74 27.56 -21.97
CA ASN A 80 20.16 28.51 -23.01
C ASN A 80 21.65 28.83 -22.82
N GLY A 81 22.52 28.03 -23.45
CA GLY A 81 23.97 28.18 -23.39
C GLY A 81 24.65 26.93 -22.84
N ALA A 82 25.34 27.07 -21.70
CA ALA A 82 26.10 25.98 -21.11
C ALA A 82 25.19 25.14 -20.19
N VAL A 83 25.30 23.82 -20.26
CA VAL A 83 24.66 22.86 -19.34
C VAL A 83 25.47 22.75 -18.05
N GLY A 84 26.80 22.88 -18.14
CA GLY A 84 27.70 22.78 -16.99
C GLY A 84 28.87 23.74 -17.07
N VAL A 85 29.69 23.71 -16.03
CA VAL A 85 30.98 24.37 -15.95
C VAL A 85 32.00 23.42 -15.36
N GLU A 86 33.23 23.52 -15.84
CA GLU A 86 34.40 22.97 -15.18
C GLU A 86 35.17 24.10 -14.53
N VAL A 87 35.44 23.98 -13.23
CA VAL A 87 36.26 24.91 -12.48
C VAL A 87 37.56 24.22 -12.12
N VAL A 88 38.68 24.77 -12.58
CA VAL A 88 40.03 24.31 -12.24
C VAL A 88 40.58 25.22 -11.15
N LEU A 89 40.93 24.62 -10.01
CA LEU A 89 41.44 25.32 -8.84
C LEU A 89 42.87 24.85 -8.56
N THR A 90 43.81 25.79 -8.46
CA THR A 90 45.21 25.49 -8.12
C THR A 90 45.90 26.73 -7.51
N THR A 91 47.19 26.63 -7.28
CA THR A 91 48.06 27.71 -6.80
C THR A 91 49.36 27.74 -7.58
N SER A 92 50.19 28.74 -7.34
CA SER A 92 51.58 28.74 -7.84
C SER A 92 52.33 27.46 -7.44
N HIS A 93 53.06 26.85 -8.37
CA HIS A 93 53.84 25.63 -8.12
C HIS A 93 54.83 25.78 -6.95
N ALA A 94 55.44 26.97 -6.79
CA ALA A 94 56.34 27.26 -5.68
C ALA A 94 55.66 27.19 -4.29
N TRP A 95 54.35 27.45 -4.21
CA TRP A 95 53.57 27.28 -2.98
C TRP A 95 53.51 25.81 -2.58
N TRP A 96 53.24 24.90 -3.53
CA TRP A 96 53.19 23.46 -3.27
C TRP A 96 54.52 22.88 -2.77
N LEU A 97 55.65 23.43 -3.24
CA LEU A 97 56.98 23.03 -2.79
C LEU A 97 57.33 23.48 -1.36
N THR A 98 56.62 24.48 -0.84
CA THR A 98 56.91 25.10 0.47
C THR A 98 55.83 24.87 1.52
N ALA A 99 54.59 24.57 1.10
CA ALA A 99 53.47 24.27 1.98
C ALA A 99 53.68 22.92 2.69
N THR A 100 53.36 22.88 3.98
CA THR A 100 53.30 21.62 4.76
C THR A 100 52.10 20.78 4.34
N GLU A 101 52.12 19.47 4.56
CA GLU A 101 50.99 18.58 4.25
C GLU A 101 49.67 19.04 4.90
N GLN A 102 49.71 19.55 6.14
CA GLN A 102 48.51 20.10 6.78
C GLN A 102 47.94 21.30 6.01
N VAL A 103 48.80 22.22 5.57
CA VAL A 103 48.40 23.41 4.80
C VAL A 103 47.88 23.04 3.41
N LYS A 104 48.38 21.94 2.82
CA LYS A 104 47.86 21.39 1.56
C LYS A 104 46.45 20.82 1.73
N GLU A 105 46.20 20.09 2.81
CA GLU A 105 44.84 19.60 3.11
C GLU A 105 43.91 20.76 3.50
N ASP A 106 44.39 21.77 4.24
CA ASP A 106 43.62 23.00 4.51
C ASP A 106 43.23 23.72 3.20
N TRP A 107 44.09 23.66 2.17
CA TRP A 107 43.76 24.14 0.83
C TRP A 107 42.65 23.32 0.18
N VAL A 108 42.70 21.99 0.25
CA VAL A 108 41.62 21.13 -0.25
C VAL A 108 40.30 21.48 0.44
N ASP A 109 40.30 21.60 1.76
CA ASP A 109 39.11 21.91 2.57
C ASP A 109 38.54 23.31 2.25
N ALA A 110 39.41 24.31 2.08
CA ALA A 110 39.00 25.66 1.70
C ALA A 110 38.35 25.68 0.30
N ASN A 111 38.91 24.94 -0.66
CA ASN A 111 38.35 24.83 -2.01
C ASN A 111 37.02 24.08 -2.03
N MET A 112 36.92 22.97 -1.30
CA MET A 112 35.66 22.22 -1.19
C MET A 112 34.57 23.04 -0.49
N THR A 113 34.93 23.81 0.54
CA THR A 113 34.00 24.75 1.20
C THR A 113 33.51 25.83 0.23
N TRP A 114 34.42 26.39 -0.56
CA TRP A 114 34.08 27.39 -1.56
C TRP A 114 33.18 26.83 -2.68
N LEU A 115 33.51 25.64 -3.21
CA LEU A 115 32.72 24.93 -4.23
C LEU A 115 31.32 24.60 -3.71
N ALA A 116 31.21 24.07 -2.47
CA ALA A 116 29.94 23.77 -1.83
C ALA A 116 29.09 25.03 -1.59
N THR A 117 29.72 26.14 -1.20
CA THR A 117 29.04 27.43 -1.03
C THR A 117 28.54 27.99 -2.35
N LYS A 118 29.35 27.88 -3.42
CA LYS A 118 29.04 28.46 -4.72
C LYS A 118 28.00 27.67 -5.51
N PHE A 119 28.17 26.36 -5.59
CA PHE A 119 27.34 25.49 -6.43
C PHE A 119 26.30 24.71 -5.62
N GLY A 120 26.52 24.46 -4.33
CA GLY A 120 25.61 23.69 -3.49
C GLY A 120 25.23 22.35 -4.15
N ARG A 121 23.93 22.13 -4.32
CA ARG A 121 23.38 20.93 -4.97
C ARG A 121 23.72 20.81 -6.47
N ALA A 122 24.17 21.88 -7.12
CA ALA A 122 24.57 21.84 -8.52
C ALA A 122 25.99 21.28 -8.73
N LEU A 123 26.78 21.07 -7.67
CA LEU A 123 28.09 20.44 -7.76
C LEU A 123 27.95 18.94 -8.09
N LEU A 124 28.68 18.49 -9.11
CA LEU A 124 28.63 17.11 -9.61
C LEU A 124 29.87 16.33 -9.21
N SER A 125 31.07 16.84 -9.47
CA SER A 125 32.30 16.16 -9.08
C SER A 125 33.36 17.16 -8.66
N ALA A 126 34.30 16.71 -7.84
CA ALA A 126 35.50 17.48 -7.50
C ALA A 126 36.66 16.49 -7.32
N LYS A 127 37.58 16.45 -8.28
CA LYS A 127 38.70 15.51 -8.27
C LYS A 127 40.03 16.23 -8.11
N LEU A 128 40.80 15.82 -7.12
CA LEU A 128 42.16 16.29 -6.89
C LEU A 128 43.13 15.48 -7.75
N HIS A 129 43.87 16.15 -8.61
CA HIS A 129 44.92 15.60 -9.46
C HIS A 129 46.27 15.92 -8.84
N GLU A 130 47.03 14.88 -8.48
CA GLU A 130 48.39 14.97 -7.91
C GLU A 130 49.43 14.25 -8.78
N ASP A 131 48.97 13.66 -9.88
CA ASP A 131 49.73 12.96 -10.93
C ASP A 131 50.21 13.89 -12.05
N GLU A 132 50.09 15.21 -11.87
CA GLU A 132 50.61 16.22 -12.78
C GLU A 132 51.56 17.17 -12.04
N LYS A 133 52.29 17.98 -12.81
CA LYS A 133 53.35 18.87 -12.28
C LYS A 133 52.92 19.72 -11.08
N THR A 134 51.68 20.20 -11.05
CA THR A 134 51.17 21.03 -9.94
C THR A 134 49.81 20.49 -9.51
N PRO A 135 49.62 20.13 -8.23
CA PRO A 135 48.33 19.65 -7.77
C PRO A 135 47.19 20.64 -8.03
N HIS A 136 46.06 20.14 -8.49
CA HIS A 136 44.90 20.96 -8.85
C HIS A 136 43.60 20.17 -8.73
N ILE A 137 42.49 20.88 -8.52
CA ILE A 137 41.15 20.30 -8.45
C ILE A 137 40.40 20.61 -9.73
N HIS A 138 39.88 19.57 -10.37
CA HIS A 138 38.86 19.66 -11.42
C HIS A 138 37.47 19.48 -10.79
N ALA A 139 36.68 20.55 -10.78
CA ALA A 139 35.32 20.52 -10.25
C ALA A 139 34.28 20.73 -11.36
N VAL A 140 33.38 19.77 -11.54
CA VAL A 140 32.29 19.86 -12.53
C VAL A 140 30.99 20.20 -11.82
N ALA A 141 30.26 21.21 -12.31
CA ALA A 141 28.97 21.63 -11.76
C ALA A 141 27.96 21.95 -12.86
N LEU A 142 26.67 21.85 -12.56
CA LEU A 142 25.61 22.36 -13.44
C LEU A 142 25.67 23.89 -13.50
N ALA A 143 25.44 24.46 -14.69
CA ALA A 143 25.41 25.92 -14.91
C ALA A 143 24.09 26.53 -14.40
N ALA A 144 23.73 26.24 -13.16
CA ALA A 144 22.47 26.61 -12.52
C ALA A 144 22.69 27.41 -11.23
N VAL A 145 21.75 28.31 -10.94
CA VAL A 145 21.75 29.13 -9.72
C VAL A 145 20.44 28.95 -8.96
N CYS A 146 20.53 28.86 -7.64
CA CYS A 146 19.37 28.93 -6.76
C CYS A 146 19.12 30.39 -6.39
N LYS A 147 18.09 31.00 -6.97
CA LYS A 147 17.75 32.40 -6.71
C LYS A 147 16.25 32.61 -6.61
N VAL A 148 15.86 33.69 -5.96
CA VAL A 148 14.47 34.11 -5.94
C VAL A 148 14.09 34.72 -7.29
N ASP A 149 12.93 34.34 -7.82
CA ASP A 149 12.43 34.94 -9.07
C ASP A 149 12.08 36.41 -8.84
N GLY A 150 12.68 37.29 -9.65
CA GLY A 150 12.40 38.72 -9.60
C GLY A 150 10.93 39.06 -9.81
N VAL A 151 10.48 40.16 -9.21
CA VAL A 151 9.10 40.63 -9.37
C VAL A 151 8.86 41.10 -10.80
N ARG A 152 7.84 40.56 -11.47
CA ARG A 152 7.47 40.97 -12.84
C ARG A 152 6.81 42.35 -12.78
N GLY A 153 7.38 43.32 -13.49
CA GLY A 153 6.87 44.69 -13.52
C GLY A 153 7.97 45.74 -13.75
N PRO A 154 7.59 47.02 -14.00
CA PRO A 154 8.55 48.11 -14.18
C PRO A 154 9.46 48.27 -12.94
N LYS A 155 10.72 48.64 -13.17
CA LYS A 155 11.67 48.89 -12.07
C LYS A 155 11.18 50.08 -11.23
N PRO A 156 11.14 49.97 -9.88
CA PRO A 156 10.80 51.10 -9.03
C PRO A 156 11.75 52.29 -9.27
N LYS A 157 11.20 53.50 -9.20
CA LYS A 157 11.98 54.76 -9.34
C LYS A 157 12.27 55.44 -8.00
N THR A 158 11.65 54.97 -6.91
CA THR A 158 11.77 55.52 -5.56
C THR A 158 12.41 54.49 -4.62
N GLU A 159 13.12 54.96 -3.59
CA GLU A 159 13.76 54.10 -2.59
C GLU A 159 12.74 53.26 -1.80
N GLU A 160 11.58 53.84 -1.47
CA GLU A 160 10.45 53.11 -0.88
C GLU A 160 9.93 52.00 -1.80
N GLY A 161 9.87 52.25 -3.11
CA GLY A 161 9.48 51.25 -4.09
C GLY A 161 10.50 50.10 -4.19
N TRP A 162 11.79 50.41 -4.05
CA TRP A 162 12.86 49.41 -3.95
C TRP A 162 12.81 48.63 -2.63
N ALA A 163 12.46 49.28 -1.51
CA ALA A 163 12.28 48.62 -0.23
C ALA A 163 11.12 47.61 -0.29
N ARG A 164 9.96 48.01 -0.81
CA ARG A 164 8.80 47.12 -1.00
C ARG A 164 9.11 45.96 -1.93
N ARG A 165 9.85 46.20 -3.01
CA ARG A 165 10.26 45.14 -3.95
C ARG A 165 11.23 44.16 -3.30
N ARG A 166 12.20 44.63 -2.50
CA ARG A 166 13.11 43.77 -1.74
C ARG A 166 12.34 42.93 -0.71
N GLU A 167 11.34 43.50 -0.05
CA GLU A 167 10.49 42.75 0.87
C GLU A 167 9.64 41.69 0.15
N GLU A 168 9.06 42.04 -1.01
CA GLU A 168 8.32 41.10 -1.84
C GLU A 168 9.20 39.96 -2.36
N GLU A 169 10.42 40.28 -2.82
CA GLU A 169 11.42 39.29 -3.23
C GLU A 169 11.84 38.43 -2.04
N ALA A 170 12.09 39.00 -0.86
CA ALA A 170 12.43 38.22 0.34
C ALA A 170 11.33 37.23 0.77
N ARG A 171 10.05 37.50 0.46
CA ARG A 171 8.92 36.58 0.74
C ARG A 171 8.81 35.42 -0.24
N ARG A 172 9.46 35.49 -1.41
CA ARG A 172 9.38 34.45 -2.45
C ARG A 172 10.41 33.35 -2.19
N ARG A 173 10.01 32.11 -2.46
CA ARG A 173 10.91 30.96 -2.31
C ARG A 173 11.96 30.93 -3.42
N PRO A 174 13.25 30.70 -3.11
CA PRO A 174 14.28 30.54 -4.13
C PRO A 174 14.02 29.27 -4.95
N ARG A 175 14.33 29.32 -6.25
CA ARG A 175 14.22 28.19 -7.18
C ARG A 175 15.47 28.08 -8.03
N TRP A 176 15.81 26.86 -8.43
CA TRP A 176 16.92 26.63 -9.35
C TRP A 176 16.55 27.01 -10.78
N ARG A 177 17.51 27.60 -11.49
CA ARG A 177 17.41 28.00 -12.91
C ARG A 177 18.75 27.83 -13.61
N TRP A 178 18.72 27.42 -14.86
CA TRP A 178 19.86 27.54 -15.77
C TRP A 178 20.22 29.01 -15.97
N ASN A 179 21.40 29.41 -15.50
CA ASN A 179 21.88 30.77 -15.70
C ASN A 179 23.40 30.89 -15.48
N TYR A 180 24.17 30.52 -16.50
CA TYR A 180 25.62 30.73 -16.51
C TYR A 180 26.02 32.20 -16.27
N ARG A 181 25.23 33.16 -16.80
CA ARG A 181 25.53 34.59 -16.70
C ARG A 181 25.49 35.09 -15.26
N ASP A 182 24.67 34.51 -14.39
CA ASP A 182 24.66 34.86 -12.97
C ASP A 182 25.85 34.24 -12.21
N LEU A 183 26.36 33.08 -12.67
CA LEU A 183 27.51 32.42 -12.05
C LEU A 183 28.83 33.15 -12.34
N PHE A 184 29.05 33.55 -13.60
CA PHE A 184 30.35 34.06 -14.06
C PHE A 184 30.26 35.30 -14.97
N GLY A 185 29.06 35.81 -15.22
CA GLY A 185 28.86 37.00 -16.05
C GLY A 185 28.82 36.75 -17.54
N LYS A 186 28.58 37.83 -18.28
CA LYS A 186 28.80 37.92 -19.72
C LYS A 186 30.11 38.65 -20.05
N ASP A 187 30.57 39.49 -19.12
CA ASP A 187 31.68 40.43 -19.25
C ASP A 187 32.68 40.19 -18.09
N ASN A 188 33.90 40.71 -18.21
CA ASN A 188 35.01 40.43 -17.29
C ASN A 188 34.76 40.85 -15.82
N ASP A 189 33.84 41.77 -15.56
CA ASP A 189 33.58 42.32 -14.23
C ASP A 189 33.06 41.26 -13.24
N GLN A 190 32.11 40.41 -13.67
CA GLN A 190 31.56 39.37 -12.80
C GLN A 190 32.60 38.29 -12.53
N LEU A 191 33.36 37.86 -13.55
CA LEU A 191 34.44 36.89 -13.36
C LEU A 191 35.52 37.46 -12.42
N SER A 192 35.84 38.76 -12.52
CA SER A 192 36.76 39.43 -11.60
C SER A 192 36.27 39.41 -10.15
N LEU A 193 34.97 39.65 -9.94
CA LEU A 193 34.31 39.54 -8.63
C LEU A 193 34.31 38.10 -8.09
N GLU A 194 34.08 37.11 -8.95
CA GLU A 194 34.11 35.71 -8.54
C GLU A 194 35.52 35.25 -8.16
N GLN A 195 36.53 35.71 -8.88
CA GLN A 195 37.91 35.51 -8.47
C GLN A 195 38.21 36.24 -7.14
N ASP A 196 37.51 37.35 -6.81
CA ASP A 196 37.73 38.09 -5.54
C ASP A 196 37.21 37.25 -4.38
N ARG A 197 35.99 36.72 -4.56
CA ARG A 197 35.35 35.78 -3.62
C ARG A 197 36.16 34.49 -3.46
N TYR A 198 36.73 33.98 -4.55
CA TYR A 198 37.60 32.80 -4.48
C TYR A 198 38.87 33.10 -3.68
N HIS A 199 39.54 34.23 -3.96
CA HIS A 199 40.72 34.64 -3.19
C HIS A 199 40.39 34.79 -1.70
N GLU A 200 39.27 35.43 -1.34
CA GLU A 200 38.84 35.57 0.04
C GLU A 200 38.75 34.22 0.76
N ALA A 201 38.25 33.18 0.09
CA ALA A 201 38.15 31.84 0.65
C ALA A 201 39.52 31.19 0.94
N VAL A 202 40.56 31.52 0.18
CA VAL A 202 41.90 30.90 0.29
C VAL A 202 42.98 31.86 0.80
N ALA A 203 42.63 33.11 1.13
CA ALA A 203 43.58 34.15 1.54
C ALA A 203 44.36 33.77 2.82
N HIS A 204 43.72 33.03 3.72
CA HIS A 204 44.32 32.56 4.97
C HIS A 204 45.50 31.59 4.76
N LEU A 205 45.65 31.03 3.55
CA LEU A 205 46.74 30.12 3.17
C LEU A 205 47.99 30.86 2.66
N GLY A 206 48.02 32.20 2.79
CA GLY A 206 49.11 33.05 2.31
C GLY A 206 49.14 33.23 0.80
N LEU A 207 48.03 32.97 0.12
CA LEU A 207 47.87 33.16 -1.31
C LEU A 207 47.42 34.58 -1.63
N GLU A 208 48.00 35.17 -2.65
CA GLU A 208 47.62 36.46 -3.20
C GLU A 208 46.59 36.31 -4.33
N ARG A 209 45.82 37.37 -4.54
CA ARG A 209 44.95 37.45 -5.71
C ARG A 209 45.75 37.81 -6.96
N GLY A 210 45.52 37.08 -8.05
CA GLY A 210 46.00 37.43 -9.39
C GLY A 210 45.65 38.86 -9.81
N GLU A 211 46.58 39.50 -10.52
CA GLU A 211 46.51 40.91 -10.87
C GLU A 211 45.34 41.24 -11.81
N ARG A 212 44.70 42.40 -11.58
CA ARG A 212 43.56 42.85 -12.39
C ARG A 212 44.03 43.53 -13.67
N GLY A 213 43.25 43.40 -14.73
CA GLY A 213 43.46 44.14 -15.98
C GLY A 213 44.68 43.68 -16.79
N GLN A 214 45.31 42.58 -16.39
CA GLN A 214 46.32 41.91 -17.21
C GLN A 214 45.59 41.14 -18.32
N GLU A 215 45.78 41.58 -19.56
CA GLU A 215 45.47 40.75 -20.73
C GLU A 215 46.60 39.73 -20.83
N ILE A 216 46.46 38.65 -20.07
CA ILE A 216 47.31 37.48 -20.22
C ILE A 216 46.76 36.76 -21.46
N PRO A 217 47.50 36.70 -22.59
CA PRO A 217 47.07 35.88 -23.72
C PRO A 217 46.81 34.48 -23.18
N ASP A 218 45.71 33.83 -23.59
CA ASP A 218 45.35 32.47 -23.16
C ASP A 218 46.63 31.65 -23.02
N LEU A 219 47.07 31.44 -21.77
CA LEU A 219 48.32 30.75 -21.52
C LEU A 219 48.00 29.29 -21.75
N GLU A 220 48.23 28.84 -22.98
CA GLU A 220 48.35 27.44 -23.34
C GLU A 220 49.30 26.79 -22.33
N ILE A 221 48.76 25.91 -21.49
CA ILE A 221 49.54 25.01 -20.67
C ILE A 221 50.38 24.22 -21.70
N ALA A 222 51.69 24.48 -21.75
CA ALA A 222 52.63 24.02 -22.80
C ALA A 222 52.23 22.64 -23.36
N ASP A 223 51.91 22.49 -24.66
CA ASP A 223 52.67 22.95 -25.81
C ASP A 223 51.83 23.63 -26.90
N GLY A 224 52.32 24.75 -27.44
CA GLY A 224 51.55 25.64 -28.30
C GLY A 224 51.09 25.03 -29.63
N VAL A 225 49.77 24.93 -29.81
CA VAL A 225 49.01 24.74 -31.05
C VAL A 225 47.51 25.08 -30.79
N ILE A 226 47.08 26.34 -30.96
CA ILE A 226 45.70 26.59 -31.42
C ILE A 226 45.69 26.32 -32.92
N VAL A 227 45.32 25.10 -33.26
CA VAL A 227 44.68 24.79 -34.54
C VAL A 227 43.31 24.21 -34.17
N PRO A 228 42.21 24.61 -34.82
CA PRO A 228 40.91 23.94 -34.62
C PRO A 228 41.13 22.44 -34.72
N ALA A 229 40.78 21.71 -33.64
CA ALA A 229 41.05 20.31 -33.27
C ALA A 229 41.44 19.34 -34.40
N GLY A 230 42.53 19.63 -35.10
CA GLY A 230 42.68 19.15 -36.47
C GLY A 230 43.91 19.70 -37.19
N ARG A 231 45.06 19.85 -36.51
CA ARG A 231 46.38 19.69 -37.13
C ARG A 231 47.54 19.80 -36.14
N LEU A 232 48.41 18.80 -36.22
CA LEU A 232 49.86 18.79 -35.91
C LEU A 232 50.30 18.65 -34.44
N SER A 233 50.94 17.52 -34.13
CA SER A 233 52.23 17.54 -33.46
C SER A 233 53.18 16.52 -34.13
N ARG A 234 54.45 16.91 -34.28
CA ARG A 234 55.58 16.11 -34.77
C ARG A 234 56.67 16.20 -33.71
N GLY A 235 56.97 15.11 -33.01
CA GLY A 235 58.04 15.04 -32.02
C GLY A 235 59.34 14.37 -32.52
N LYS A 236 60.48 14.86 -32.04
CA LYS A 236 61.85 14.29 -32.21
C LYS A 236 62.16 13.23 -31.14
N ARG A 237 63.27 12.47 -31.30
CA ARG A 237 63.79 11.50 -30.31
C ARG A 237 64.73 12.14 -29.26
N ARG A 238 64.99 11.35 -28.20
CA ARG A 238 65.49 11.69 -26.86
C ARG A 238 67.02 11.90 -26.70
N ASP A 239 67.86 11.78 -27.73
CA ASP A 239 69.34 11.79 -27.57
C ASP A 239 70.13 12.70 -28.53
N GLY A 240 69.49 13.54 -29.33
CA GLY A 240 70.13 14.72 -29.94
C GLY A 240 71.13 14.51 -31.09
N THR A 241 71.28 13.33 -31.70
CA THR A 241 72.19 13.15 -32.85
C THR A 241 71.50 12.69 -34.14
N ASN A 242 72.09 13.01 -35.30
CA ASN A 242 71.56 12.71 -36.63
C ASN A 242 72.57 11.85 -37.38
N ARG A 243 72.23 10.64 -37.91
CA ARG A 243 73.20 9.81 -38.67
C ARG A 243 72.55 8.72 -39.58
N PRO A 244 73.30 8.10 -40.52
CA PRO A 244 72.98 7.99 -41.95
C PRO A 244 72.56 6.58 -42.41
N ARG A 245 72.20 6.42 -43.70
CA ARG A 245 71.49 5.24 -44.25
C ARG A 245 72.38 4.14 -44.85
N LYS A 246 71.96 2.87 -44.70
CA LYS A 246 72.14 1.74 -45.65
C LYS A 246 70.86 0.86 -45.73
N ARG A 247 70.63 0.17 -46.85
CA ARG A 247 69.32 -0.28 -47.42
C ARG A 247 69.15 -1.82 -47.49
N ILE A 248 67.91 -2.32 -47.31
CA ILE A 248 67.38 -3.64 -47.78
C ILE A 248 65.97 -3.41 -48.39
N THR A 249 65.46 -4.29 -49.26
CA THR A 249 64.44 -4.05 -50.32
C THR A 249 62.96 -4.39 -49.98
N THR A 250 62.04 -3.69 -50.65
CA THR A 250 60.63 -3.41 -50.28
C THR A 250 59.57 -4.50 -50.58
N LYS A 251 59.82 -5.43 -51.51
CA LYS A 251 58.76 -6.29 -52.08
C LYS A 251 58.31 -7.46 -51.18
N GLN A 252 59.22 -8.10 -50.46
CA GLN A 252 58.90 -9.24 -49.58
C GLN A 252 58.14 -8.80 -48.31
N TYR A 253 58.34 -7.55 -47.90
CA TYR A 253 57.69 -6.96 -46.73
C TYR A 253 56.21 -6.62 -46.94
N GLN A 254 55.84 -6.18 -48.14
CA GLN A 254 54.47 -5.70 -48.42
C GLN A 254 53.43 -6.82 -48.47
N ALA A 255 53.84 -8.06 -48.75
CA ALA A 255 52.95 -9.22 -48.79
C ALA A 255 52.59 -9.72 -47.39
N GLY A 256 53.59 -9.98 -46.53
CA GLY A 256 53.35 -10.42 -45.14
C GLY A 256 52.63 -9.38 -44.28
N ALA A 257 52.90 -8.09 -44.51
CA ALA A 257 52.19 -7.01 -43.81
C ALA A 257 50.71 -6.88 -44.21
N ARG A 258 50.30 -7.35 -45.40
CA ARG A 258 48.90 -7.34 -45.82
C ARG A 258 48.10 -8.47 -45.17
N GLU A 259 48.68 -9.65 -45.10
CA GLU A 259 48.06 -10.84 -44.51
C GLU A 259 47.89 -10.67 -42.99
N ALA A 260 48.91 -10.18 -42.29
CA ALA A 260 48.84 -9.88 -40.86
C ALA A 260 47.78 -8.82 -40.52
N ARG A 261 47.61 -7.81 -41.38
CA ARG A 261 46.58 -6.77 -41.21
C ARG A 261 45.16 -7.28 -41.42
N ALA A 262 44.97 -8.20 -42.37
CA ALA A 262 43.66 -8.79 -42.63
C ALA A 262 43.21 -9.67 -41.46
N LEU A 263 44.11 -10.53 -40.95
CA LEU A 263 43.87 -11.34 -39.76
C LEU A 263 43.64 -10.49 -38.50
N ALA A 264 44.41 -9.42 -38.32
CA ALA A 264 44.22 -8.51 -37.19
C ALA A 264 42.85 -7.79 -37.24
N ALA A 265 42.41 -7.39 -38.44
CA ALA A 265 41.13 -6.71 -38.61
C ALA A 265 39.94 -7.64 -38.35
N GLU A 266 40.07 -8.91 -38.73
CA GLU A 266 39.06 -9.94 -38.48
C GLU A 266 38.95 -10.28 -36.98
N GLN A 267 40.08 -10.43 -36.29
CA GLN A 267 40.08 -10.71 -34.84
C GLN A 267 39.51 -9.55 -34.02
N LEU A 268 39.81 -8.30 -34.39
CA LEU A 268 39.30 -7.13 -33.70
C LEU A 268 37.79 -6.93 -33.93
N LYS A 269 37.32 -7.25 -35.14
CA LYS A 269 35.89 -7.26 -35.44
C LYS A 269 35.15 -8.26 -34.55
N LEU A 270 35.68 -9.48 -34.42
CA LEU A 270 35.10 -10.51 -33.56
C LEU A 270 35.09 -10.07 -32.08
N ALA A 271 36.19 -9.48 -31.59
CA ALA A 271 36.29 -8.98 -30.22
C ALA A 271 35.29 -7.85 -29.91
N ASN A 272 35.04 -6.96 -30.88
CA ASN A 272 34.05 -5.89 -30.72
C ASN A 272 32.61 -6.42 -30.79
N GLU A 273 32.32 -7.38 -31.67
CA GLU A 273 31.03 -8.08 -31.71
C GLU A 273 30.75 -8.81 -30.37
N ASP A 274 31.76 -9.45 -29.77
CA ASP A 274 31.63 -10.11 -28.47
C ASP A 274 31.44 -9.12 -27.31
N ARG A 275 32.11 -7.97 -27.33
CA ARG A 275 31.90 -6.89 -26.34
C ARG A 275 30.52 -6.26 -26.44
N GLU A 276 30.04 -5.97 -27.66
CA GLU A 276 28.68 -5.47 -27.88
C GLU A 276 27.63 -6.50 -27.40
N ALA A 277 27.87 -7.78 -27.67
CA ALA A 277 26.99 -8.85 -27.22
C ALA A 277 27.02 -9.03 -25.68
N ALA A 278 28.16 -8.82 -25.02
CA ALA A 278 28.28 -8.83 -23.56
C ALA A 278 27.59 -7.61 -22.92
N ALA A 279 27.73 -6.42 -23.50
CA ALA A 279 27.03 -5.22 -23.06
C ALA A 279 25.51 -5.36 -23.20
N ALA A 280 25.03 -5.89 -24.34
CA ALA A 280 23.62 -6.18 -24.54
C ALA A 280 23.08 -7.19 -23.51
N ALA A 281 23.85 -8.23 -23.19
CA ALA A 281 23.48 -9.21 -22.16
C ALA A 281 23.43 -8.61 -20.74
N ARG A 282 24.31 -7.67 -20.41
CA ARG A 282 24.30 -6.94 -19.12
C ARG A 282 23.11 -5.99 -19.01
N ILE A 283 22.79 -5.25 -20.07
CA ILE A 283 21.59 -4.39 -20.13
C ILE A 283 20.31 -5.23 -19.97
N GLU A 284 20.26 -6.39 -20.64
CA GLU A 284 19.13 -7.32 -20.50
C GLU A 284 19.06 -7.92 -19.08
N ALA A 285 20.21 -8.19 -18.46
CA ALA A 285 20.29 -8.63 -17.07
C ALA A 285 19.76 -7.56 -16.09
N GLU A 286 20.13 -6.29 -16.27
CA GLU A 286 19.61 -5.18 -15.45
C GLU A 286 18.11 -4.99 -15.62
N LYS A 287 17.58 -5.08 -16.85
CA LYS A 287 16.14 -5.02 -17.11
C LYS A 287 15.39 -6.15 -16.42
N ASN A 288 15.92 -7.37 -16.47
CA ASN A 288 15.33 -8.52 -15.80
C ASN A 288 15.42 -8.40 -14.27
N ALA A 289 16.51 -7.86 -13.73
CA ALA A 289 16.64 -7.57 -12.29
C ALA A 289 15.64 -6.49 -11.82
N ALA A 290 15.45 -5.44 -12.62
CA ALA A 290 14.45 -4.40 -12.35
C ALA A 290 13.01 -4.95 -12.44
N SER A 291 12.73 -5.84 -13.40
CA SER A 291 11.45 -6.55 -13.52
C SER A 291 11.19 -7.40 -12.28
N HIS A 292 12.18 -8.17 -11.83
CA HIS A 292 12.11 -8.98 -10.61
C HIS A 292 11.86 -8.12 -9.36
N ALA A 293 12.55 -6.97 -9.24
CA ALA A 293 12.34 -6.05 -8.13
C ALA A 293 10.90 -5.50 -8.09
N ARG A 294 10.32 -5.20 -9.26
CA ARG A 294 8.92 -4.77 -9.40
C ARG A 294 7.95 -5.89 -9.05
N GLU A 295 8.13 -7.08 -9.60
CA GLU A 295 7.25 -8.24 -9.33
C GLU A 295 7.29 -8.62 -7.84
N MET A 296 8.45 -8.53 -7.18
CA MET A 296 8.58 -8.73 -5.72
C MET A 296 7.91 -7.62 -4.90
N ALA A 297 7.98 -6.37 -5.35
CA ALA A 297 7.29 -5.26 -4.69
C ALA A 297 5.76 -5.40 -4.82
N GLU A 298 5.28 -5.78 -6.01
CA GLU A 298 3.87 -6.07 -6.27
C GLU A 298 3.35 -7.25 -5.44
N LEU A 299 4.11 -8.35 -5.35
CA LEU A 299 3.76 -9.49 -4.51
C LEU A 299 3.73 -9.15 -3.03
N LYS A 300 4.68 -8.35 -2.53
CA LYS A 300 4.66 -7.86 -1.14
C LYS A 300 3.45 -6.97 -0.88
N ALA A 301 3.14 -6.07 -1.80
CA ALA A 301 1.96 -5.21 -1.71
C ALA A 301 0.65 -6.02 -1.77
N ALA A 302 0.56 -7.02 -2.64
CA ALA A 302 -0.57 -7.94 -2.72
C ALA A 302 -0.73 -8.75 -1.43
N THR A 303 0.37 -9.26 -0.87
CA THR A 303 0.34 -10.03 0.40
C THR A 303 -0.14 -9.16 1.57
N GLU A 304 0.30 -7.90 1.64
CA GLU A 304 -0.18 -6.96 2.67
C GLU A 304 -1.63 -6.53 2.42
N ALA A 305 -2.06 -6.40 1.17
CA ALA A 305 -3.47 -6.14 0.83
C ALA A 305 -4.38 -7.32 1.21
N ASP A 306 -3.95 -8.55 0.90
CA ASP A 306 -4.66 -9.78 1.27
C ASP A 306 -4.71 -9.94 2.79
N ARG A 307 -3.61 -9.62 3.49
CA ARG A 307 -3.60 -9.57 4.95
C ARG A 307 -4.58 -8.55 5.50
N ALA A 308 -4.60 -7.33 4.97
CA ALA A 308 -5.54 -6.30 5.38
C ALA A 308 -6.99 -6.71 5.08
N ALA A 309 -7.25 -7.37 3.95
CA ALA A 309 -8.56 -7.93 3.61
C ALA A 309 -8.97 -9.04 4.58
N ALA A 310 -8.06 -9.95 4.93
CA ALA A 310 -8.30 -11.00 5.92
C ALA A 310 -8.57 -10.42 7.32
N GLU A 311 -7.84 -9.39 7.73
CA GLU A 311 -8.07 -8.68 9.00
C GLU A 311 -9.44 -7.97 9.01
N ARG A 312 -9.88 -7.39 7.88
CA ARG A 312 -11.23 -6.82 7.74
C ARG A 312 -12.31 -7.90 7.82
N LEU A 313 -12.17 -8.99 7.06
CA LEU A 313 -13.11 -10.11 7.10
C LEU A 313 -13.21 -10.73 8.51
N ARG A 314 -12.09 -10.82 9.23
CA ARG A 314 -12.06 -11.22 10.64
C ARG A 314 -12.85 -10.29 11.53
N ALA A 315 -12.65 -8.98 11.39
CA ALA A 315 -13.37 -7.97 12.16
C ALA A 315 -14.88 -8.03 11.85
N GLU A 316 -15.26 -8.19 10.59
CA GLU A 316 -16.64 -8.39 10.16
C GLU A 316 -17.24 -9.69 10.72
N LEU A 317 -16.50 -10.80 10.67
CA LEU A 317 -16.93 -12.07 11.24
C LEU A 317 -17.10 -11.98 12.76
N GLN A 318 -16.18 -11.31 13.46
CA GLN A 318 -16.29 -11.09 14.90
C GLN A 318 -17.51 -10.21 15.24
N ALA A 319 -17.73 -9.15 14.48
CA ALA A 319 -18.90 -8.28 14.64
C ALA A 319 -20.20 -9.04 14.37
N ALA A 320 -20.27 -9.82 13.29
CA ALA A 320 -21.41 -10.67 12.95
C ALA A 320 -21.65 -11.77 13.99
N THR A 321 -20.59 -12.40 14.51
CA THR A 321 -20.69 -13.40 15.59
C THR A 321 -21.23 -12.76 16.86
N LYS A 322 -20.76 -11.56 17.21
CA LYS A 322 -21.26 -10.83 18.37
C LYS A 322 -22.74 -10.46 18.19
N ALA A 323 -23.10 -9.89 17.05
CA ALA A 323 -24.49 -9.57 16.73
C ALA A 323 -25.39 -10.81 16.79
N ALA A 324 -24.96 -11.95 16.24
CA ALA A 324 -25.71 -13.19 16.31
C ALA A 324 -25.89 -13.70 17.75
N LYS A 325 -24.88 -13.54 18.63
CA LYS A 325 -25.00 -13.87 20.06
C LYS A 325 -25.97 -12.93 20.79
N ASP A 326 -25.86 -11.63 20.52
CA ASP A 326 -26.76 -10.63 21.11
C ASP A 326 -28.21 -10.90 20.66
N ASP A 327 -28.42 -11.26 19.38
CA ASP A 327 -29.72 -11.67 18.84
C ASP A 327 -30.23 -12.97 19.45
N GLU A 328 -29.36 -13.97 19.66
CA GLU A 328 -29.69 -15.22 20.35
C GLU A 328 -30.12 -14.97 21.81
N GLU A 329 -29.40 -14.10 22.53
CA GLU A 329 -29.73 -13.73 23.92
C GLU A 329 -31.05 -12.95 23.99
N ASN A 330 -31.28 -12.03 23.05
CA ASN A 330 -32.54 -11.31 22.91
C ASN A 330 -33.69 -12.24 22.56
N ALA A 331 -33.50 -13.17 21.62
CA ALA A 331 -34.50 -14.17 21.25
C ALA A 331 -34.82 -15.09 22.42
N ALA A 332 -33.82 -15.56 23.17
CA ALA A 332 -34.01 -16.36 24.37
C ALA A 332 -34.77 -15.59 25.46
N THR A 333 -34.49 -14.29 25.63
CA THR A 333 -35.19 -13.42 26.57
C THR A 333 -36.65 -13.23 26.15
N ASN A 334 -36.89 -12.97 24.87
CA ASN A 334 -38.24 -12.84 24.31
C ASN A 334 -39.03 -14.14 24.42
N ALA A 335 -38.43 -15.29 24.12
CA ALA A 335 -39.04 -16.60 24.26
C ALA A 335 -39.40 -16.91 25.73
N ARG A 336 -38.53 -16.56 26.69
CA ARG A 336 -38.84 -16.69 28.13
C ARG A 336 -40.01 -15.79 28.53
N ALA A 337 -40.06 -14.56 28.04
CA ALA A 337 -41.16 -13.64 28.30
C ALA A 337 -42.48 -14.14 27.69
N GLN A 338 -42.44 -14.66 26.46
CA GLN A 338 -43.59 -15.27 25.78
C GLN A 338 -44.07 -16.54 26.49
N ALA A 339 -43.15 -17.41 26.94
CA ALA A 339 -43.49 -18.59 27.73
C ALA A 339 -44.13 -18.22 29.08
N GLN A 340 -43.65 -17.16 29.75
CA GLN A 340 -44.29 -16.63 30.96
C GLN A 340 -45.69 -16.07 30.68
N ALA A 341 -45.84 -15.31 29.59
CA ALA A 341 -47.13 -14.76 29.18
C ALA A 341 -48.13 -15.88 28.83
N ARG A 342 -47.68 -16.94 28.14
CA ARG A 342 -48.46 -18.13 27.85
C ARG A 342 -48.92 -18.83 29.12
N ARG A 343 -48.02 -19.07 30.08
CA ARG A 343 -48.38 -19.68 31.38
C ARG A 343 -49.42 -18.84 32.14
N ARG A 344 -49.30 -17.51 32.10
CA ARG A 344 -50.29 -16.61 32.71
C ARG A 344 -51.64 -16.72 32.01
N ALA A 345 -51.65 -16.69 30.67
CA ALA A 345 -52.89 -16.84 29.90
C ALA A 345 -53.55 -18.21 30.08
N GLU A 346 -52.76 -19.29 30.18
CA GLU A 346 -53.26 -20.65 30.48
C GLU A 346 -53.85 -20.71 31.89
N ALA A 347 -53.23 -20.07 32.89
CA ALA A 347 -53.76 -19.98 34.24
C ALA A 347 -55.04 -19.13 34.32
N GLU A 348 -55.10 -18.01 33.58
CA GLU A 348 -56.30 -17.17 33.46
C GLU A 348 -57.44 -17.93 32.79
N LEU A 349 -57.16 -18.72 31.74
CA LEU A 349 -58.14 -19.57 31.08
C LEU A 349 -58.66 -20.66 32.03
N ALA A 350 -57.77 -21.33 32.77
CA ALA A 350 -58.17 -22.34 33.75
C ALA A 350 -59.04 -21.75 34.87
N ALA A 351 -58.70 -20.55 35.37
CA ALA A 351 -59.50 -19.83 36.36
C ALA A 351 -60.88 -19.45 35.79
N ALA A 352 -60.93 -18.97 34.54
CA ALA A 352 -62.19 -18.64 33.88
C ALA A 352 -63.07 -19.88 33.62
N GLU A 353 -62.48 -21.03 33.30
CA GLU A 353 -63.18 -22.30 33.18
C GLU A 353 -63.75 -22.77 34.52
N GLU A 354 -63.00 -22.60 35.61
CA GLU A 354 -63.44 -22.91 36.98
C GLU A 354 -64.61 -21.99 37.39
N ASP A 355 -64.50 -20.69 37.15
CA ASP A 355 -65.57 -19.71 37.38
C ASP A 355 -66.82 -20.03 36.56
N ARG A 356 -66.65 -20.42 35.29
CA ARG A 356 -67.75 -20.85 34.42
C ARG A 356 -68.41 -22.12 34.94
N ALA A 357 -67.62 -23.10 35.41
CA ALA A 357 -68.13 -24.34 35.99
C ALA A 357 -68.90 -24.07 37.30
N ALA A 358 -68.38 -23.18 38.15
CA ALA A 358 -69.02 -22.74 39.39
C ALA A 358 -70.34 -21.99 39.11
N ALA A 359 -70.35 -21.06 38.15
CA ALA A 359 -71.56 -20.35 37.73
C ALA A 359 -72.61 -21.31 37.14
N ALA A 360 -72.19 -22.28 36.31
CA ALA A 360 -73.08 -23.31 35.78
C ALA A 360 -73.67 -24.19 36.89
N ALA A 361 -72.88 -24.56 37.90
CA ALA A 361 -73.34 -25.32 39.06
C ALA A 361 -74.32 -24.50 39.93
N ALA A 362 -74.04 -23.22 40.16
CA ALA A 362 -74.94 -22.32 40.89
C ALA A 362 -76.28 -22.13 40.16
N ASN A 363 -76.25 -21.97 38.83
CA ASN A 363 -77.45 -21.89 38.00
C ASN A 363 -78.27 -23.18 38.02
N ARG A 364 -77.64 -24.37 37.95
CA ARG A 364 -78.34 -25.66 38.12
C ARG A 364 -79.05 -25.74 39.47
N ASN A 365 -78.33 -25.46 40.56
CA ASN A 365 -78.90 -25.44 41.91
C ASN A 365 -80.06 -24.44 42.05
N PHE A 366 -79.95 -23.27 41.43
CA PHE A 366 -81.00 -22.26 41.43
C PHE A 366 -82.24 -22.75 40.67
N ASN A 367 -82.05 -23.34 39.48
CA ASN A 367 -83.13 -23.87 38.65
C ASN A 367 -83.85 -25.06 39.30
N GLU A 368 -83.12 -25.96 39.96
CA GLU A 368 -83.69 -27.08 40.72
C GLU A 368 -84.56 -26.58 41.89
N ARG A 369 -84.08 -25.59 42.65
CA ARG A 369 -84.89 -24.95 43.71
C ARG A 369 -86.12 -24.25 43.15
N ARG A 370 -85.98 -23.54 42.02
CA ARG A 370 -87.11 -22.89 41.33
C ARG A 370 -88.13 -23.90 40.86
N ALA A 371 -87.71 -25.01 40.26
CA ALA A 371 -88.60 -26.08 39.80
C ALA A 371 -89.33 -26.74 40.99
N LEU A 372 -88.64 -26.99 42.09
CA LEU A 372 -89.26 -27.48 43.33
C LEU A 372 -90.30 -26.50 43.88
N HIS A 373 -89.96 -25.21 43.97
CA HIS A 373 -90.90 -24.17 44.43
C HIS A 373 -92.09 -24.03 43.48
N ALA A 374 -91.90 -24.16 42.17
CA ALA A 374 -92.99 -24.13 41.19
C ALA A 374 -93.93 -25.33 41.35
N ALA A 375 -93.38 -26.54 41.55
CA ALA A 375 -94.18 -27.73 41.83
C ALA A 375 -94.92 -27.63 43.18
N GLN A 376 -94.29 -27.08 44.22
CA GLN A 376 -94.90 -26.78 45.52
C GLN A 376 -96.03 -25.74 45.40
N LEU A 377 -95.85 -24.68 44.60
CA LEU A 377 -96.88 -23.69 44.33
C LEU A 377 -98.03 -24.27 43.51
N ALA A 378 -97.77 -25.12 42.53
CA ALA A 378 -98.80 -25.82 41.77
C ALA A 378 -99.61 -26.78 42.67
N LEU A 379 -98.95 -27.50 43.57
CA LEU A 379 -99.61 -28.34 44.58
C LEU A 379 -100.47 -27.50 45.53
N LEU A 380 -99.98 -26.35 45.99
CA LEU A 380 -100.78 -25.41 46.79
C LEU A 380 -101.96 -24.84 46.03
N ALA A 381 -101.78 -24.47 44.76
CA ALA A 381 -102.87 -23.98 43.92
C ALA A 381 -103.95 -25.05 43.71
N LYS A 382 -103.54 -26.30 43.47
CA LYS A 382 -104.46 -27.45 43.39
C LYS A 382 -105.16 -27.71 44.72
N ALA A 383 -104.45 -27.60 45.84
CA ALA A 383 -105.01 -27.81 47.17
C ALA A 383 -105.90 -26.66 47.65
N ALA A 384 -105.74 -25.47 47.06
CA ALA A 384 -106.59 -24.33 47.29
C ALA A 384 -107.96 -24.44 46.60
N ASP A 385 -108.10 -25.39 45.68
CA ASP A 385 -109.37 -25.75 45.06
C ASP A 385 -109.94 -26.98 45.76
N ASP A 386 -111.03 -26.76 46.51
CA ASP A 386 -111.70 -27.77 47.32
C ASP A 386 -112.19 -28.96 46.49
N GLU A 387 -112.46 -28.80 45.18
CA GLU A 387 -112.91 -29.89 44.29
C GLU A 387 -111.84 -30.98 44.11
N ASN A 388 -110.56 -30.62 44.25
CA ASN A 388 -109.46 -31.57 44.17
C ASN A 388 -109.33 -32.45 45.43
N GLY A 389 -110.08 -32.15 46.50
CA GLY A 389 -110.21 -33.01 47.69
C GLY A 389 -108.95 -33.12 48.56
N LEU A 390 -107.99 -32.19 48.37
CA LEU A 390 -106.75 -32.10 49.15
C LEU A 390 -106.94 -31.39 50.50
N ASP A 391 -108.07 -30.70 50.71
CA ASP A 391 -108.52 -30.15 52.01
C ASP A 391 -107.43 -29.35 52.74
N LEU A 392 -106.98 -28.24 52.12
CA LEU A 392 -105.95 -27.37 52.66
C LEU A 392 -106.45 -26.62 53.90
N ARG A 393 -105.82 -26.86 55.06
CA ARG A 393 -106.21 -26.25 56.34
C ARG A 393 -105.05 -25.54 57.04
N PRO A 394 -105.33 -24.48 57.81
CA PRO A 394 -104.31 -23.85 58.64
C PRO A 394 -103.86 -24.80 59.75
N GLY A 395 -102.54 -24.94 59.93
CA GLY A 395 -101.91 -25.59 61.08
C GLY A 395 -101.34 -24.57 62.07
N SER A 396 -100.92 -25.02 63.26
CA SER A 396 -100.37 -24.14 64.31
C SER A 396 -99.13 -23.37 63.84
N GLU A 397 -98.19 -24.05 63.19
CA GLU A 397 -96.95 -23.45 62.64
C GLU A 397 -96.82 -23.60 61.13
N THR A 398 -97.57 -24.52 60.51
CA THR A 398 -97.54 -24.82 59.08
C THR A 398 -98.97 -24.90 58.50
N PHE A 399 -99.17 -25.69 57.45
CA PHE A 399 -100.46 -26.01 56.87
C PHE A 399 -100.58 -27.53 56.73
N VAL A 400 -101.81 -28.04 56.65
CA VAL A 400 -102.07 -29.46 56.51
C VAL A 400 -102.87 -29.68 55.22
N MET A 401 -102.53 -30.75 54.51
CA MET A 401 -103.26 -31.24 53.34
C MET A 401 -103.51 -32.74 53.49
N ARG A 402 -104.61 -33.21 52.93
CA ARG A 402 -104.96 -34.62 52.89
C ARG A 402 -104.10 -35.37 51.86
N THR A 403 -103.11 -36.11 52.35
CA THR A 403 -102.14 -36.85 51.53
C THR A 403 -102.71 -38.06 50.79
N ALA A 404 -103.87 -38.57 51.22
CA ALA A 404 -104.53 -39.74 50.63
C ALA A 404 -105.05 -39.51 49.20
N ARG A 405 -105.24 -38.25 48.79
CA ARG A 405 -105.71 -37.87 47.44
C ARG A 405 -104.61 -37.30 46.54
N MET A 406 -103.37 -37.22 47.03
CA MET A 406 -102.21 -36.81 46.25
C MET A 406 -101.75 -37.92 45.30
N THR A 407 -101.16 -37.58 44.16
CA THR A 407 -100.36 -38.52 43.36
C THR A 407 -99.03 -38.84 44.10
N ASP A 408 -98.30 -39.86 43.63
CA ASP A 408 -96.98 -40.17 44.19
C ASP A 408 -95.99 -39.00 44.04
N ASP A 409 -96.04 -38.30 42.90
CA ASP A 409 -95.22 -37.11 42.64
C ASP A 409 -95.59 -35.94 43.58
N GLU A 410 -96.88 -35.73 43.82
CA GLU A 410 -97.37 -34.69 44.74
C GLU A 410 -96.99 -34.98 46.19
N ARG A 411 -97.05 -36.26 46.62
CA ARG A 411 -96.54 -36.67 47.94
C ARG A 411 -95.03 -36.45 48.05
N ALA A 412 -94.27 -36.75 47.01
CA ALA A 412 -92.82 -36.54 46.97
C ALA A 412 -92.46 -35.04 47.02
N VAL A 413 -93.27 -34.17 46.40
CA VAL A 413 -93.10 -32.70 46.49
C VAL A 413 -93.52 -32.17 47.87
N ASN A 414 -94.61 -32.67 48.44
CA ASN A 414 -95.13 -32.22 49.74
C ASN A 414 -94.20 -32.57 50.91
N SER A 415 -93.52 -33.72 50.83
CA SER A 415 -92.58 -34.18 51.86
C SER A 415 -91.24 -33.45 51.86
N LYS A 416 -90.91 -32.71 50.79
CA LYS A 416 -89.70 -31.87 50.74
C LYS A 416 -89.86 -30.61 51.60
N PRO A 417 -88.76 -30.05 52.13
CA PRO A 417 -88.82 -28.83 52.94
C PRO A 417 -89.48 -27.68 52.17
N TRP A 418 -90.41 -26.99 52.82
CA TRP A 418 -91.06 -25.81 52.27
C TRP A 418 -90.31 -24.56 52.71
N SER A 419 -90.16 -23.59 51.81
CA SER A 419 -89.53 -22.32 52.18
C SER A 419 -90.43 -21.53 53.15
N PRO A 420 -89.87 -20.71 54.06
CA PRO A 420 -90.66 -19.91 55.01
C PRO A 420 -91.69 -19.02 54.33
N VAL A 421 -91.37 -18.49 53.14
CA VAL A 421 -92.27 -17.67 52.33
C VAL A 421 -93.44 -18.50 51.79
N LEU A 422 -93.20 -19.73 51.33
CA LEU A 422 -94.26 -20.62 50.86
C LEU A 422 -95.14 -21.13 52.01
N ILE A 423 -94.56 -21.39 53.19
CA ILE A 423 -95.33 -21.73 54.39
C ILE A 423 -96.25 -20.57 54.79
N ALA A 424 -95.71 -19.34 54.82
CA ALA A 424 -96.49 -18.14 55.12
C ALA A 424 -97.61 -17.92 54.10
N ALA A 425 -97.32 -18.09 52.81
CA ALA A 425 -98.31 -17.99 51.73
C ALA A 425 -99.39 -19.06 51.84
N ALA A 426 -99.02 -20.32 52.07
CA ALA A 426 -99.96 -21.44 52.21
C ALA A 426 -100.91 -21.27 53.41
N ARG A 427 -100.39 -20.81 54.55
CA ARG A 427 -101.21 -20.49 55.74
C ARG A 427 -102.15 -19.33 55.48
N ALA A 428 -101.65 -18.28 54.83
CA ALA A 428 -102.48 -17.15 54.42
C ALA A 428 -103.58 -17.58 53.44
N ILE A 429 -103.28 -18.46 52.48
CA ILE A 429 -104.25 -19.03 51.53
C ILE A 429 -105.28 -19.91 52.25
N ALA A 430 -104.88 -20.82 53.13
CA ALA A 430 -105.81 -21.67 53.87
C ALA A 430 -106.79 -20.86 54.72
N THR A 431 -106.29 -19.83 55.40
CA THR A 431 -107.11 -18.88 56.18
C THR A 431 -107.97 -18.01 55.25
N ALA A 432 -107.42 -17.59 54.11
CA ALA A 432 -108.15 -16.81 53.11
C ALA A 432 -109.18 -17.63 52.35
N LEU A 433 -109.05 -18.95 52.17
CA LEU A 433 -110.05 -19.84 51.55
C LEU A 433 -111.27 -19.98 52.45
N GLU A 434 -111.06 -20.06 53.77
CA GLU A 434 -112.16 -19.92 54.73
C GLU A 434 -112.88 -18.57 54.59
N GLN A 435 -112.16 -17.49 54.26
CA GLN A 435 -112.72 -16.15 54.02
C GLN A 435 -113.23 -15.93 52.56
N LEU A 436 -112.70 -16.62 51.56
CA LEU A 436 -112.99 -16.55 50.11
C LEU A 436 -114.18 -17.45 49.74
N ARG A 437 -114.48 -18.49 50.54
CA ARG A 437 -115.83 -19.10 50.56
C ARG A 437 -116.93 -18.05 50.82
N LEU A 438 -116.58 -16.91 51.41
CA LEU A 438 -117.42 -15.71 51.60
C LEU A 438 -117.11 -14.54 50.64
N LEU A 439 -115.93 -14.50 50.04
CA LEU A 439 -115.44 -13.38 49.20
C LEU A 439 -115.05 -13.80 47.77
N ALA A 440 -115.72 -14.81 47.21
CA ALA A 440 -115.65 -15.21 45.79
C ALA A 440 -116.24 -14.15 44.82
N ARG A 441 -116.10 -12.85 45.09
CA ARG A 441 -116.62 -11.78 44.22
C ARG A 441 -115.62 -10.74 43.71
N ARG A 442 -114.33 -10.64 44.12
CA ARG A 442 -113.42 -9.59 43.55
C ARG A 442 -111.90 -9.84 43.66
N LEU A 443 -111.21 -10.35 42.61
CA LEU A 443 -109.72 -10.31 42.57
C LEU A 443 -109.13 -10.36 41.14
N THR A 444 -108.87 -9.19 40.55
CA THR A 444 -108.18 -8.99 39.24
C THR A 444 -107.00 -7.99 39.36
N ALA A 445 -106.23 -8.06 40.44
CA ALA A 445 -105.11 -7.14 40.69
C ALA A 445 -103.74 -7.83 40.93
N ARG A 446 -103.66 -9.16 40.76
CA ARG A 446 -102.43 -9.94 41.05
C ARG A 446 -101.65 -10.39 39.80
N GLU A 447 -102.15 -10.10 38.60
CA GLU A 447 -101.52 -10.49 37.33
C GLU A 447 -100.39 -9.52 36.90
N THR A 448 -100.40 -8.26 37.35
CA THR A 448 -99.42 -7.24 36.93
C THR A 448 -98.04 -7.42 37.58
N GLU A 449 -97.97 -8.06 38.75
CA GLU A 449 -96.72 -8.28 39.49
C GLU A 449 -95.91 -9.48 38.96
N VAL A 450 -96.59 -10.45 38.32
CA VAL A 450 -95.92 -11.61 37.69
C VAL A 450 -95.23 -11.18 36.39
N GLY A 451 -95.87 -10.32 35.59
CA GLY A 451 -95.29 -9.80 34.34
C GLY A 451 -93.98 -9.02 34.54
N GLN A 452 -93.90 -8.16 35.56
CA GLN A 452 -92.69 -7.39 35.86
C GLN A 452 -91.51 -8.26 36.31
N ARG A 453 -91.79 -9.41 36.95
CA ARG A 453 -90.77 -10.37 37.37
C ARG A 453 -90.27 -11.22 36.22
N GLU A 454 -91.13 -11.55 35.25
CA GLU A 454 -90.74 -12.26 34.03
C GLU A 454 -89.87 -11.40 33.10
N GLU A 455 -90.11 -10.08 33.06
CA GLU A 455 -89.28 -9.13 32.31
C GLU A 455 -87.90 -8.94 32.94
N ALA A 456 -87.82 -8.87 34.28
CA ALA A 456 -86.55 -8.80 35.00
C ALA A 456 -85.68 -10.06 34.79
N VAL A 457 -86.29 -11.24 34.71
CA VAL A 457 -85.58 -12.50 34.41
C VAL A 457 -85.06 -12.48 32.97
N ARG A 458 -85.87 -12.07 31.99
CA ARG A 458 -85.44 -11.96 30.59
C ARG A 458 -84.28 -10.97 30.41
N ASN A 459 -84.32 -9.82 31.08
CA ASN A 459 -83.24 -8.84 31.02
C ASN A 459 -81.93 -9.37 31.62
N LYS A 460 -82.01 -10.22 32.64
CA LYS A 460 -80.83 -10.87 33.24
C LYS A 460 -80.25 -11.95 32.33
N GLU A 461 -81.10 -12.72 31.64
CA GLU A 461 -80.65 -13.71 30.64
C GLU A 461 -79.94 -13.04 29.46
N LEU A 462 -80.47 -11.93 28.95
CA LEU A 462 -79.82 -11.14 27.89
C LEU A 462 -78.44 -10.62 28.30
N LYS A 463 -78.29 -10.16 29.53
CA LYS A 463 -77.00 -9.67 30.06
C LYS A 463 -75.96 -10.79 30.16
N LEU A 464 -76.36 -11.98 30.62
CA LEU A 464 -75.47 -13.14 30.72
C LEU A 464 -75.02 -13.63 29.33
N GLU A 465 -75.90 -13.56 28.32
CA GLU A 465 -75.55 -13.92 26.94
C GLU A 465 -74.55 -12.92 26.33
N GLN A 466 -74.70 -11.63 26.62
CA GLN A 466 -73.70 -10.60 26.24
C GLN A 466 -72.35 -10.86 26.90
N GLU A 467 -72.31 -11.10 28.22
CA GLU A 467 -71.07 -11.40 28.95
C GLU A 467 -70.38 -12.66 28.40
N ARG A 468 -71.16 -13.69 28.02
CA ARG A 468 -70.63 -14.90 27.38
C ARG A 468 -70.03 -14.61 26.00
N SER A 469 -70.72 -13.82 25.17
CA SER A 469 -70.22 -13.43 23.85
C SER A 469 -68.93 -12.60 23.94
N ASP A 470 -68.82 -11.73 24.94
CA ASP A 470 -67.60 -10.96 25.21
C ASP A 470 -66.44 -11.88 25.62
N HIS A 471 -66.71 -12.89 26.45
CA HIS A 471 -65.72 -13.86 26.87
C HIS A 471 -65.24 -14.74 25.69
N GLU A 472 -66.15 -15.20 24.83
CA GLU A 472 -65.81 -15.96 23.61
C GLU A 472 -64.94 -15.12 22.66
N ARG A 473 -65.20 -13.80 22.55
CA ARG A 473 -64.35 -12.88 21.77
C ARG A 473 -62.95 -12.72 22.37
N GLN A 474 -62.83 -12.68 23.69
CA GLN A 474 -61.54 -12.60 24.38
C GLN A 474 -60.70 -13.86 24.17
N VAL A 475 -61.31 -15.04 24.32
CA VAL A 475 -60.64 -16.34 24.07
C VAL A 475 -60.15 -16.44 22.62
N ALA A 476 -60.99 -16.09 21.64
CA ALA A 476 -60.58 -16.05 20.23
C ALA A 476 -59.45 -15.03 19.97
N GLY A 477 -59.40 -13.93 20.74
CA GLY A 477 -58.29 -12.98 20.72
C GLY A 477 -56.97 -13.57 21.24
N LEU A 478 -57.02 -14.34 22.33
CA LEU A 478 -55.86 -15.02 22.90
C LEU A 478 -55.33 -16.12 21.97
N GLU A 479 -56.23 -16.89 21.34
CA GLU A 479 -55.84 -17.92 20.35
C GLU A 479 -55.13 -17.33 19.13
N ARG A 480 -55.64 -16.21 18.59
CA ARG A 480 -54.96 -15.50 17.49
C ARG A 480 -53.55 -15.06 17.89
N ARG A 481 -53.39 -14.52 19.10
CA ARG A 481 -52.06 -14.10 19.61
C ARG A 481 -51.12 -15.30 19.79
N ARG A 482 -51.62 -16.45 20.26
CA ARG A 482 -50.82 -17.69 20.35
C ARG A 482 -50.27 -18.10 18.99
N VAL A 483 -51.13 -18.13 17.96
CA VAL A 483 -50.72 -18.49 16.59
C VAL A 483 -49.70 -17.50 16.01
N THR A 484 -49.84 -16.20 16.29
CA THR A 484 -48.85 -15.20 15.86
C THR A 484 -47.49 -15.43 16.52
N ILE A 485 -47.48 -15.72 17.84
CA ILE A 485 -46.24 -16.01 18.58
C ILE A 485 -45.55 -17.25 18.02
N GLU A 486 -46.29 -18.34 17.78
CA GLU A 486 -45.75 -19.58 17.18
C GLU A 486 -45.15 -19.32 15.78
N ALA A 487 -45.77 -18.46 14.98
CA ALA A 487 -45.25 -18.09 13.67
C ALA A 487 -43.98 -17.23 13.74
N ASP A 488 -43.89 -16.32 14.73
CA ASP A 488 -42.70 -15.48 14.95
C ASP A 488 -41.52 -16.29 15.51
N GLU A 489 -41.77 -17.24 16.42
CA GLU A 489 -40.77 -18.19 16.91
C GLU A 489 -40.18 -19.02 15.76
N ALA A 490 -41.03 -19.56 14.87
CA ALA A 490 -40.58 -20.31 13.70
C ALA A 490 -39.74 -19.44 12.72
N ARG A 491 -40.08 -18.16 12.56
CA ARG A 491 -39.29 -17.21 11.74
C ARG A 491 -37.94 -16.90 12.37
N ALA A 492 -37.88 -16.72 13.69
CA ALA A 492 -36.64 -16.47 14.42
C ALA A 492 -35.70 -17.67 14.31
N GLU A 493 -36.22 -18.90 14.46
CA GLU A 493 -35.44 -20.13 14.31
C GLU A 493 -34.88 -20.30 12.89
N ALA A 494 -35.70 -20.03 11.85
CA ALA A 494 -35.23 -20.05 10.47
C ALA A 494 -34.14 -19.01 10.19
N THR A 495 -34.27 -17.80 10.77
CA THR A 495 -33.28 -16.73 10.62
C THR A 495 -31.96 -17.08 11.32
N ALA A 496 -32.03 -17.63 12.53
CA ALA A 496 -30.85 -18.08 13.28
C ALA A 496 -30.10 -19.20 12.52
N LYS A 497 -30.83 -20.14 11.91
CA LYS A 497 -30.23 -21.20 11.09
C LYS A 497 -29.51 -20.64 9.86
N ALA A 498 -30.12 -19.69 9.13
CA ALA A 498 -29.50 -19.04 7.98
C ALA A 498 -28.24 -18.23 8.38
N ALA A 499 -28.28 -17.55 9.53
CA ALA A 499 -27.12 -16.84 10.08
C ALA A 499 -25.97 -17.78 10.44
N ALA A 500 -26.27 -18.95 11.04
CA ALA A 500 -25.28 -19.97 11.37
C ALA A 500 -24.60 -20.56 10.11
N GLU A 501 -25.36 -20.82 9.05
CA GLU A 501 -24.82 -21.29 7.76
C GLU A 501 -23.90 -20.23 7.11
N THR A 502 -24.29 -18.96 7.17
CA THR A 502 -23.49 -17.83 6.66
C THR A 502 -22.17 -17.71 7.44
N LEU A 503 -22.24 -17.82 8.78
CA LEU A 503 -21.06 -17.78 9.64
C LEU A 503 -20.10 -18.96 9.36
N ALA A 504 -20.63 -20.15 9.12
CA ALA A 504 -19.83 -21.32 8.77
C ALA A 504 -19.10 -21.15 7.43
N SER A 505 -19.79 -20.60 6.41
CA SER A 505 -19.19 -20.27 5.11
C SER A 505 -18.09 -19.21 5.22
N ALA A 506 -18.32 -18.16 6.01
CA ALA A 506 -17.34 -17.11 6.25
C ALA A 506 -16.10 -17.63 6.99
N ARG A 507 -16.27 -18.49 8.00
CA ARG A 507 -15.15 -19.18 8.69
C ARG A 507 -14.34 -20.08 7.75
N ALA A 508 -15.01 -20.80 6.86
CA ALA A 508 -14.32 -21.63 5.86
C ALA A 508 -13.50 -20.76 4.89
N THR A 509 -14.04 -19.60 4.49
CA THR A 509 -13.34 -18.63 3.64
C THR A 509 -12.12 -18.04 4.34
N GLU A 510 -12.25 -17.67 5.61
CA GLU A 510 -11.14 -17.19 6.44
C GLU A 510 -10.02 -18.26 6.57
N ALA A 511 -10.39 -19.51 6.87
CA ALA A 511 -9.43 -20.60 7.00
C ALA A 511 -8.65 -20.86 5.68
N ASN A 512 -9.33 -20.76 4.54
CA ASN A 512 -8.71 -20.87 3.23
C ASN A 512 -7.74 -19.71 2.96
N ALA A 513 -8.12 -18.47 3.32
CA ALA A 513 -7.25 -17.30 3.18
C ALA A 513 -6.00 -17.41 4.08
N ASP A 514 -6.15 -17.92 5.31
CA ASP A 514 -5.05 -18.16 6.23
C ASP A 514 -4.09 -19.25 5.75
N ALA A 515 -4.63 -20.34 5.20
CA ALA A 515 -3.83 -21.38 4.57
C ALA A 515 -3.02 -20.83 3.40
N ALA A 516 -3.63 -19.98 2.56
CA ALA A 516 -2.94 -19.31 1.46
C ALA A 516 -1.82 -18.37 1.98
N LEU A 517 -2.10 -17.50 2.94
CA LEU A 517 -1.12 -16.60 3.56
C LEU A 517 0.06 -17.35 4.19
N SER A 518 -0.22 -18.48 4.84
CA SER A 518 0.81 -19.36 5.39
C SER A 518 1.69 -19.95 4.30
N ALA A 519 1.09 -20.46 3.21
CA ALA A 519 1.83 -20.96 2.05
C ALA A 519 2.70 -19.85 1.40
N HIS A 520 2.15 -18.64 1.21
CA HIS A 520 2.89 -17.50 0.70
C HIS A 520 4.10 -17.15 1.56
N ARG A 521 3.95 -17.12 2.90
CA ARG A 521 5.06 -16.85 3.83
C ARG A 521 6.15 -17.90 3.78
N LYS A 522 5.80 -19.20 3.73
CA LYS A 522 6.76 -20.29 3.60
C LYS A 522 7.58 -20.14 2.31
N TRP A 523 6.91 -19.90 1.18
CA TRP A 523 7.58 -19.74 -0.11
C TRP A 523 8.39 -18.44 -0.24
N LEU A 524 7.98 -17.36 0.43
CA LEU A 524 8.77 -16.13 0.51
C LEU A 524 10.09 -16.38 1.24
N LYS A 525 10.07 -17.10 2.38
CA LYS A 525 11.30 -17.49 3.11
C LYS A 525 12.22 -18.34 2.24
N VAL A 526 11.65 -19.29 1.50
CA VAL A 526 12.40 -20.13 0.54
C VAL A 526 13.10 -19.25 -0.48
N ILE A 527 12.37 -18.37 -1.17
CA ILE A 527 12.94 -17.47 -2.19
C ILE A 527 14.02 -16.54 -1.62
N THR A 528 13.82 -15.97 -0.43
CA THR A 528 14.83 -15.14 0.24
C THR A 528 16.07 -15.95 0.62
N ALA A 529 15.92 -17.19 1.09
CA ALA A 529 17.07 -18.06 1.37
C ALA A 529 17.85 -18.43 0.09
N LEU A 530 17.13 -18.58 -1.02
CA LEU A 530 17.69 -18.89 -2.34
C LEU A 530 18.35 -17.69 -3.02
N GLU A 531 18.21 -16.47 -2.47
CA GLU A 531 18.90 -15.28 -2.99
C GLU A 531 20.42 -15.46 -3.05
N ARG A 532 20.98 -16.24 -2.12
CA ARG A 532 22.43 -16.46 -1.98
C ARG A 532 22.91 -17.73 -2.69
N HIS A 533 22.00 -18.57 -3.16
CA HIS A 533 22.31 -19.91 -3.68
C HIS A 533 21.39 -20.32 -4.84
N SER A 534 21.49 -19.60 -5.97
CA SER A 534 20.67 -19.87 -7.17
C SER A 534 20.88 -21.25 -7.77
N ASP A 535 22.02 -21.88 -7.48
CA ASP A 535 22.45 -23.15 -8.08
C ASP A 535 21.86 -24.39 -7.37
N TRP A 536 21.02 -24.19 -6.35
CA TRP A 536 20.51 -25.28 -5.50
C TRP A 536 19.19 -25.91 -5.98
N ILE A 537 18.59 -25.39 -7.06
CA ILE A 537 17.23 -25.74 -7.47
C ILE A 537 17.16 -26.13 -8.94
N GLU A 538 16.41 -27.18 -9.22
CA GLU A 538 15.94 -27.54 -10.56
C GLU A 538 14.44 -27.31 -10.68
N VAL A 539 14.01 -26.75 -11.82
CA VAL A 539 12.59 -26.59 -12.15
C VAL A 539 12.23 -27.67 -13.17
N GLU A 540 11.49 -28.69 -12.74
CA GLU A 540 11.00 -29.78 -13.60
C GLU A 540 9.57 -29.45 -14.06
N GLY A 541 9.41 -29.21 -15.37
CA GLY A 541 8.09 -28.93 -15.96
C GLY A 541 7.47 -27.62 -15.47
N ASP A 542 6.14 -27.53 -15.53
CA ASP A 542 5.42 -26.26 -15.33
C ASP A 542 5.23 -25.81 -13.88
N ASP A 543 5.22 -26.72 -12.90
CA ASP A 543 4.80 -26.38 -11.53
C ASP A 543 5.64 -27.02 -10.40
N ARG A 544 6.75 -27.71 -10.69
CA ARG A 544 7.57 -28.36 -9.64
C ARG A 544 8.98 -27.84 -9.57
N MET A 545 9.33 -27.32 -8.40
CA MET A 545 10.71 -27.02 -8.03
C MET A 545 11.26 -28.15 -7.16
N ARG A 546 12.49 -28.58 -7.42
CA ARG A 546 13.20 -29.59 -6.61
C ARG A 546 14.53 -29.04 -6.15
N LEU A 547 14.85 -29.28 -4.87
CA LEU A 547 16.21 -29.10 -4.36
C LEU A 547 17.11 -30.22 -4.89
N LEU A 548 18.29 -29.86 -5.40
CA LEU A 548 19.30 -30.84 -5.82
C LEU A 548 19.73 -31.71 -4.62
N SER A 549 19.96 -33.00 -4.89
CA SER A 549 20.21 -34.05 -3.87
C SER A 549 21.34 -33.70 -2.89
N ASP A 550 22.38 -33.05 -3.39
CA ASP A 550 23.62 -32.79 -2.67
C ASP A 550 23.48 -31.65 -1.65
N VAL A 551 22.44 -30.82 -1.82
CA VAL A 551 22.13 -29.65 -0.98
C VAL A 551 21.14 -30.00 0.14
N LYS A 552 20.32 -31.04 -0.04
CA LYS A 552 19.31 -31.47 0.95
C LYS A 552 19.89 -31.78 2.33
N GLN A 553 21.17 -32.18 2.40
CA GLN A 553 21.86 -32.46 3.67
C GLN A 553 22.38 -31.19 4.38
N SER A 554 22.58 -30.09 3.65
CA SER A 554 23.16 -28.83 4.18
C SER A 554 22.11 -27.73 4.38
N ALA A 555 20.93 -27.85 3.76
CA ALA A 555 19.83 -26.91 3.91
C ALA A 555 19.06 -27.10 5.23
N GLN A 556 18.49 -26.02 5.76
CA GLN A 556 17.64 -26.07 6.96
C GLN A 556 16.42 -26.98 6.71
N GLN A 557 16.05 -27.80 7.70
CA GLN A 557 14.90 -28.73 7.59
C GLN A 557 13.59 -28.04 7.19
N GLU A 558 13.36 -26.81 7.65
CA GLU A 558 12.16 -26.01 7.32
C GLU A 558 12.10 -25.65 5.82
N LEU A 559 13.25 -25.45 5.16
CA LEU A 559 13.32 -25.22 3.71
C LEU A 559 12.98 -26.50 2.95
N VAL A 560 13.56 -27.63 3.35
CA VAL A 560 13.35 -28.93 2.69
C VAL A 560 11.88 -29.33 2.73
N ALA A 561 11.22 -29.16 3.89
CA ALA A 561 9.80 -29.47 4.05
C ALA A 561 8.87 -28.61 3.16
N THR A 562 9.26 -27.37 2.85
CA THR A 562 8.45 -26.50 1.98
C THR A 562 8.45 -26.96 0.52
N PHE A 563 9.52 -27.64 0.07
CA PHE A 563 9.62 -28.19 -1.29
C PHE A 563 8.79 -29.48 -1.50
N ASP A 564 8.26 -30.09 -0.43
CA ASP A 564 7.32 -31.22 -0.52
C ASP A 564 5.88 -30.72 -0.80
N GLU A 565 5.62 -29.42 -0.65
CA GLU A 565 4.37 -28.75 -1.00
C GLU A 565 4.45 -28.19 -2.46
N PRO A 566 3.33 -28.10 -3.21
CA PRO A 566 3.34 -27.53 -4.55
C PRO A 566 3.69 -26.03 -4.52
N ALA A 567 4.57 -25.62 -5.43
CA ALA A 567 5.01 -24.24 -5.52
C ALA A 567 3.91 -23.32 -6.09
N PRO A 568 3.67 -22.14 -5.50
CA PRO A 568 2.83 -21.12 -6.10
C PRO A 568 3.39 -20.69 -7.47
N ARG A 569 2.50 -20.39 -8.43
CA ARG A 569 2.91 -19.96 -9.79
C ARG A 569 3.88 -18.79 -9.80
N TRP A 570 3.66 -17.82 -8.91
CA TRP A 570 4.55 -16.64 -8.78
C TRP A 570 5.96 -17.05 -8.34
N ALA A 571 6.08 -18.04 -7.45
CA ALA A 571 7.36 -18.53 -6.96
C ALA A 571 8.13 -19.24 -8.10
N VAL A 572 7.44 -20.02 -8.93
CA VAL A 572 8.03 -20.70 -10.10
C VAL A 572 8.51 -19.69 -11.14
N SER A 573 7.68 -18.67 -11.45
CA SER A 573 8.03 -17.57 -12.37
C SER A 573 9.32 -16.88 -11.94
N LEU A 574 9.38 -16.50 -10.67
CA LEU A 574 10.50 -15.73 -10.10
C LEU A 574 11.83 -16.51 -10.15
N VAL A 575 11.81 -17.79 -9.80
CA VAL A 575 13.00 -18.65 -9.85
C VAL A 575 13.48 -18.86 -11.30
N ARG A 576 12.55 -19.05 -12.25
CA ARG A 576 12.89 -19.16 -13.69
C ARG A 576 13.56 -17.91 -14.23
N GLN A 577 13.00 -16.72 -13.96
CA GLN A 577 13.58 -15.44 -14.38
C GLN A 577 14.99 -15.27 -13.83
N ARG A 578 15.20 -15.60 -12.55
CA ARG A 578 16.51 -15.50 -11.91
C ARG A 578 17.54 -16.48 -12.47
N LYS A 579 17.14 -17.72 -12.76
CA LYS A 579 18.04 -18.69 -13.41
C LYS A 579 18.47 -18.18 -14.79
N GLY A 580 17.52 -17.62 -15.56
CA GLY A 580 17.81 -16.97 -16.85
C GLY A 580 18.79 -15.80 -16.72
N LEU A 581 18.65 -14.98 -15.66
CA LEU A 581 19.58 -13.89 -15.34
C LEU A 581 21.00 -14.38 -15.07
N VAL A 582 21.15 -15.40 -14.22
CA VAL A 582 22.45 -15.99 -13.87
C VAL A 582 23.12 -16.60 -15.11
N GLU A 583 22.36 -17.30 -15.96
CA GLU A 583 22.87 -17.86 -17.21
C GLU A 583 23.22 -16.79 -18.24
N ALA A 584 22.51 -15.66 -18.28
CA ALA A 584 22.85 -14.52 -19.12
C ALA A 584 24.15 -13.85 -18.67
N LEU A 585 24.33 -13.65 -17.36
CA LEU A 585 25.55 -13.09 -16.78
C LEU A 585 26.76 -14.02 -16.99
N LYS A 586 26.60 -15.34 -16.79
CA LYS A 586 27.66 -16.33 -17.10
C LYS A 586 28.07 -16.29 -18.57
N ARG A 587 27.11 -16.17 -19.50
CA ARG A 587 27.39 -16.03 -20.94
C ARG A 587 28.08 -14.71 -21.28
N ALA A 588 27.73 -13.61 -20.60
CA ALA A 588 28.38 -12.33 -20.77
C ALA A 588 29.85 -12.37 -20.32
N ASP A 589 30.11 -12.95 -19.14
CA ASP A 589 31.46 -13.09 -18.58
C ASP A 589 32.35 -13.99 -19.47
N GLU A 590 31.80 -15.10 -19.99
CA GLU A 590 32.52 -15.97 -20.93
C GLU A 590 32.89 -15.24 -22.24
N ARG A 591 31.96 -14.43 -22.80
CA ARG A 591 32.25 -13.63 -24.00
C ARG A 591 33.29 -12.53 -23.75
N GLU A 592 33.26 -11.92 -22.57
CA GLU A 592 34.24 -10.92 -22.17
C GLU A 592 35.65 -11.53 -22.03
N ARG A 593 35.74 -12.76 -21.48
CA ARG A 593 36.99 -13.53 -21.45
C ARG A 593 37.47 -13.91 -22.86
N GLN A 594 36.57 -14.30 -23.76
CA GLN A 594 36.90 -14.61 -25.16
C GLN A 594 37.41 -13.37 -25.90
N ALA A 595 36.78 -12.21 -25.71
CA ALA A 595 37.23 -10.94 -26.27
C ALA A 595 38.59 -10.50 -25.72
N ALA A 596 38.84 -10.71 -24.41
CA ALA A 596 40.12 -10.43 -23.77
C ALA A 596 41.24 -11.33 -24.36
N TYR A 597 40.98 -12.63 -24.50
CA TYR A 597 41.91 -13.58 -25.11
C TYR A 597 42.21 -13.27 -26.59
N ALA A 598 41.18 -12.89 -27.36
CA ALA A 598 41.37 -12.47 -28.75
C ALA A 598 42.22 -11.20 -28.87
N THR A 599 42.04 -10.24 -27.94
CA THR A 599 42.84 -9.02 -27.86
C THR A 599 44.30 -9.34 -27.51
N GLU A 600 44.54 -10.20 -26.51
CA GLU A 600 45.90 -10.62 -26.12
C GLU A 600 46.63 -11.35 -27.25
N ARG A 601 45.93 -12.23 -27.96
CA ARG A 601 46.47 -12.92 -29.16
C ARG A 601 46.80 -11.94 -30.29
N LEU A 602 45.99 -10.89 -30.46
CA LEU A 602 46.24 -9.78 -31.39
C LEU A 602 47.50 -9.01 -31.00
N THR A 603 47.66 -8.66 -29.72
CA THR A 603 48.84 -8.00 -29.18
C THR A 603 50.11 -8.82 -29.41
N ASP A 604 50.04 -10.14 -29.22
CA ASP A 604 51.16 -11.06 -29.47
C ASP A 604 51.51 -11.18 -30.95
N MET A 605 50.50 -11.29 -31.84
CA MET A 605 50.72 -11.25 -33.29
C MET A 605 51.33 -9.91 -33.73
N ILE A 606 50.90 -8.78 -33.15
CA ILE A 606 51.46 -7.45 -33.42
C ILE A 606 52.91 -7.36 -32.92
N LYS A 607 53.24 -7.91 -31.74
CA LYS A 607 54.61 -8.00 -31.22
C LYS A 607 55.53 -8.83 -32.12
N ASP A 608 55.06 -9.99 -32.58
CA ASP A 608 55.82 -10.86 -33.48
C ASP A 608 56.09 -10.19 -34.83
N VAL A 609 55.10 -9.42 -35.33
CA VAL A 609 55.27 -8.58 -36.52
C VAL A 609 56.26 -7.44 -36.23
N ASP A 610 56.16 -6.73 -35.09
CA ASP A 610 57.00 -5.57 -34.72
C ASP A 610 58.49 -5.93 -34.54
N GLN A 611 58.80 -7.19 -34.17
CA GLN A 611 60.17 -7.72 -34.19
C GLN A 611 60.73 -7.89 -35.61
N ALA A 612 59.88 -8.07 -36.62
CA ALA A 612 60.27 -8.19 -38.03
C ALA A 612 60.24 -6.85 -38.81
N LEU A 613 59.71 -5.75 -38.24
CA LEU A 613 59.54 -4.47 -38.95
C LEU A 613 60.69 -3.49 -38.77
N THR A 614 61.16 -2.91 -39.87
CA THR A 614 62.07 -1.75 -39.81
C THR A 614 61.31 -0.46 -39.47
N PRO A 615 61.93 0.53 -38.79
CA PRO A 615 61.25 1.71 -38.24
C PRO A 615 60.48 2.55 -39.26
N LYS A 616 60.98 2.61 -40.51
CA LYS A 616 60.33 3.35 -41.59
C LYS A 616 59.02 2.71 -42.02
N GLN A 617 58.97 1.38 -41.94
CA GLN A 617 57.81 0.61 -42.33
C GLN A 617 56.76 0.53 -41.20
N ARG A 618 57.17 0.62 -39.92
CA ARG A 618 56.23 0.91 -38.80
C ARG A 618 55.51 2.24 -38.98
N THR A 619 56.23 3.25 -39.47
CA THR A 619 55.66 4.59 -39.69
C THR A 619 54.68 4.61 -40.86
N GLU A 620 54.98 3.91 -41.96
CA GLU A 620 54.04 3.71 -43.08
C GLU A 620 52.83 2.86 -42.67
N ILE A 621 53.04 1.88 -41.79
CA ILE A 621 51.96 1.05 -41.28
C ILE A 621 51.04 1.88 -40.39
N MET A 622 51.56 2.63 -39.41
CA MET A 622 50.81 3.56 -38.57
C MET A 622 50.05 4.62 -39.39
N ASN A 623 50.66 5.17 -40.44
CA ASN A 623 49.99 6.14 -41.29
C ASN A 623 48.81 5.53 -42.08
N ALA A 624 48.98 4.31 -42.60
CA ALA A 624 47.90 3.60 -43.27
C ALA A 624 46.80 3.13 -42.29
N THR A 625 47.15 2.74 -41.05
CA THR A 625 46.21 2.42 -39.98
C THR A 625 45.41 3.66 -39.55
N ARG A 626 46.09 4.83 -39.46
CA ARG A 626 45.44 6.11 -39.17
C ARG A 626 44.46 6.55 -40.25
N VAL A 627 44.79 6.34 -41.53
CA VAL A 627 43.89 6.65 -42.66
C VAL A 627 42.71 5.68 -42.69
N ALA A 628 42.92 4.40 -42.37
CA ALA A 628 41.84 3.42 -42.26
C ALA A 628 40.88 3.71 -41.09
N ARG A 629 41.36 4.22 -39.93
CA ARG A 629 40.53 4.73 -38.83
C ARG A 629 39.69 5.95 -39.24
N GLN A 630 40.30 6.91 -39.94
CA GLN A 630 39.58 8.10 -40.41
C GLN A 630 38.48 7.79 -41.43
N LEU A 631 38.60 6.68 -42.16
CA LEU A 631 37.59 6.19 -43.10
C LEU A 631 36.60 5.20 -42.45
N GLY A 632 36.70 4.93 -41.14
CA GLY A 632 35.82 4.01 -40.41
C GLY A 632 36.00 2.53 -40.78
N VAL A 633 37.12 2.17 -41.41
CA VAL A 633 37.40 0.80 -41.91
C VAL A 633 38.09 -0.06 -40.86
N LEU A 634 38.66 0.53 -39.79
CA LEU A 634 39.28 -0.17 -38.67
C LEU A 634 38.75 0.36 -37.33
N PRO A 635 38.38 -0.51 -36.38
CA PRO A 635 37.97 -0.13 -35.03
C PRO A 635 39.07 0.65 -34.27
N ASP A 636 38.66 1.49 -33.32
CA ASP A 636 39.56 2.44 -32.63
C ASP A 636 40.67 1.75 -31.82
N ASP A 637 40.47 0.48 -31.45
CA ASP A 637 41.35 -0.34 -30.64
C ASP A 637 42.35 -1.23 -31.41
N PHE A 638 42.45 -1.08 -32.74
CA PHE A 638 43.31 -1.91 -33.61
C PHE A 638 44.83 -1.94 -33.33
N ASP A 639 45.35 -1.03 -32.50
CA ASP A 639 46.77 -1.04 -32.12
C ASP A 639 47.03 -1.58 -30.69
N ARG A 640 45.99 -2.06 -29.98
CA ARG A 640 46.16 -2.99 -28.85
C ARG A 640 46.27 -4.40 -29.42
#